data_AF-A0A0J9XNV0-F1
#
_entry.id   AF-A0A0J9XNV0-F1
#
_cell.length_a   1.000
_cell.length_b   1.000
_cell.length_c   1.000
_cell.angle_alpha   90.00
_cell.angle_beta   90.00
_cell.angle_gamma   90.00
#
_symmetry.space_group_name_H-M   'P 1'
#
loop_
_entity.id
_entity.type
_entity.pdbx_description
1 polymer ?
#
loop_
_entity_poly.entity_id
_entity_poly.type
_entity_poly.pdbx_seq_one_letter_code
_entity_poly.pdbx_strand_id
1 'polypeptide(L)'
;MRQTRDAHNKFTKKCVSKQRKNGKIVKETVESVTARYADFAKEDSRTFTSFSRMPLSGSTQRGLAENNFINPTDIQRESLQYSLTGADVVGAAKTGSGKTLAFLIPVLECLWRQRWSRTVDGLGALIISPTRELAFQTFQVLNKIGAHHNFSVAVLIGGTDVEFESKRIGSVNIVVCTPGRLLQHMDENSTFSCEQLQILVIDEADRILDLGFSRQMNAILENLPKNRQTLLFSATQTKNVKDLVRLALRDPLYISAHENAPQATPESLQQSYFVCSDEDKLNALWSFLLNHRKKKSLIFVSCCKQARFLTEAFCHLRPGLSLMGLWGTMNQMKRLEVFKKFNNKTYGAAMIATDVASRGLDFARVDIVLQLDCPVDVDDYIHRVGRTARMDAKGEAILVLTPAQEQAMLTRLQARNILITKISVNEKQIMDISKRLQSVIAQYPGMKEFAQRSFVAYIRTIYLMRNKDVFNLDTVDLASLAKSYGLAATPRVRFLKRVANKQNLHATISQKQGEKSAEELVEMMISSAKGGKKAMESDEDDSNNEDDNIEDEEIDLGLGTSENNEAKENQSDFNLSASGSGLDEGSDDFLKIIRKNVFNIFPDKIAEMPEETKRESRKPVTRHALARKILKKGVKLGVKKVFTDDGMEIVENKLFPATVSNDDELVGLDVDEARRQMVQIDQIDKMTYKEKQKMWRKKKKEKQKDKIKKLQNKEGGAILDLGAEGSGSDDGEADLSWLPDPDRPKKYDKEWNEVEDNSMNESDKDMDGNANDNSEMKSIRGRKRKLLDDEERALALLRCS
;
A
#
# COMPACT_ATOMS: atom_id res chain seq x y z
N MET A 1 47.87 15.69 -49.11
CA MET A 1 46.52 15.32 -48.60
C MET A 1 45.87 14.09 -49.28
N ARG A 2 46.34 13.56 -50.42
CA ARG A 2 45.66 12.39 -51.06
C ARG A 2 45.85 11.04 -50.35
N GLN A 3 46.86 10.87 -49.48
CA GLN A 3 47.12 9.59 -48.82
C GLN A 3 46.22 9.28 -47.61
N THR A 4 45.46 10.24 -47.07
CA THR A 4 44.61 9.99 -45.88
C THR A 4 43.18 9.53 -46.21
N ARG A 5 42.68 9.73 -47.45
CA ARG A 5 41.31 9.33 -47.84
C ARG A 5 41.17 7.82 -48.10
N ASP A 6 42.21 7.14 -48.59
CA ASP A 6 42.13 5.71 -48.90
C ASP A 6 42.18 4.82 -47.64
N ALA A 7 42.78 5.30 -46.55
CA ALA A 7 42.83 4.56 -45.29
C ALA A 7 41.45 4.49 -44.62
N HIS A 8 40.70 5.60 -44.60
CA HIS A 8 39.34 5.62 -44.03
C HIS A 8 38.35 4.76 -44.84
N ASN A 9 38.46 4.74 -46.17
CA ASN A 9 37.54 3.98 -47.01
C ASN A 9 37.83 2.45 -47.03
N LYS A 10 39.07 2.04 -46.73
CA LYS A 10 39.42 0.63 -46.53
C LYS A 10 38.97 0.09 -45.17
N PHE A 11 38.98 0.93 -44.13
CA PHE A 11 38.46 0.56 -42.80
C PHE A 11 36.93 0.39 -42.81
N THR A 12 36.18 1.26 -43.49
CA THR A 12 34.72 1.14 -43.62
C THR A 12 34.31 -0.11 -44.42
N LYS A 13 34.95 -0.39 -45.57
CA LYS A 13 34.65 -1.59 -46.36
C LYS A 13 34.99 -2.89 -45.63
N LYS A 14 36.13 -2.96 -44.91
CA LYS A 14 36.46 -4.14 -44.08
C LYS A 14 35.45 -4.34 -42.95
N CYS A 15 35.01 -3.28 -42.29
CA CYS A 15 34.03 -3.36 -41.19
C CYS A 15 32.66 -3.84 -41.69
N VAL A 16 32.15 -3.27 -42.80
CA VAL A 16 30.88 -3.69 -43.41
C VAL A 16 30.95 -5.13 -43.93
N SER A 17 32.09 -5.53 -44.52
CA SER A 17 32.27 -6.92 -44.98
C SER A 17 32.31 -7.93 -43.82
N LYS A 18 32.92 -7.56 -42.68
CA LYS A 18 32.91 -8.37 -41.45
C LYS A 18 31.51 -8.45 -40.86
N GLN A 19 30.76 -7.35 -40.80
CA GLN A 19 29.36 -7.37 -40.35
C GLN A 19 28.47 -8.22 -41.24
N ARG A 20 28.61 -8.14 -42.57
CA ARG A 20 27.89 -9.00 -43.52
C ARG A 20 28.26 -10.48 -43.37
N LYS A 21 29.55 -10.80 -43.19
CA LYS A 21 30.00 -12.18 -42.92
C LYS A 21 29.44 -12.70 -41.60
N ASN A 22 29.53 -11.92 -40.53
CA ASN A 22 28.97 -12.27 -39.23
C ASN A 22 27.44 -12.46 -39.31
N GLY A 23 26.71 -11.60 -40.02
CA GLY A 23 25.27 -11.73 -40.22
C GLY A 23 24.86 -12.99 -40.98
N LYS A 24 25.67 -13.43 -41.96
CA LYS A 24 25.45 -14.72 -42.65
C LYS A 24 25.70 -15.92 -41.72
N ILE A 25 26.78 -15.91 -40.96
CA ILE A 25 27.10 -16.98 -39.99
C ILE A 25 25.98 -17.10 -38.95
N VAL A 26 25.49 -15.97 -38.43
CA VAL A 26 24.37 -15.96 -37.48
C VAL A 26 23.10 -16.50 -38.14
N LYS A 27 22.83 -16.16 -39.42
CA LYS A 27 21.69 -16.70 -40.17
C LYS A 27 21.71 -18.21 -40.26
N GLU A 28 22.84 -18.76 -40.70
CA GLU A 28 23.05 -20.21 -40.84
C GLU A 28 22.92 -20.92 -39.48
N THR A 29 23.43 -20.30 -38.42
CA THR A 29 23.31 -20.85 -37.05
C THR A 29 21.85 -20.86 -36.57
N VAL A 30 21.11 -19.78 -36.80
CA VAL A 30 19.68 -19.70 -36.45
C VAL A 30 18.86 -20.74 -37.21
N GLU A 31 19.09 -20.89 -38.51
CA GLU A 31 18.39 -21.88 -39.35
C GLU A 31 18.71 -23.31 -38.91
N SER A 32 19.98 -23.61 -38.60
CA SER A 32 20.41 -24.91 -38.06
C SER A 32 19.74 -25.26 -36.72
N VAL A 33 19.67 -24.30 -35.80
CA VAL A 33 19.00 -24.51 -34.51
C VAL A 33 17.49 -24.69 -34.72
N THR A 34 16.88 -23.88 -35.58
CA THR A 34 15.43 -23.88 -35.82
C THR A 34 14.95 -25.18 -36.48
N ALA A 35 15.74 -25.75 -37.38
CA ALA A 35 15.42 -27.04 -38.01
C ALA A 35 15.25 -28.17 -36.99
N ARG A 36 15.99 -28.13 -35.88
CA ARG A 36 15.92 -29.16 -34.83
C ARG A 36 14.68 -29.06 -33.94
N TYR A 37 13.93 -27.96 -33.95
CA TYR A 37 12.74 -27.84 -33.09
C TYR A 37 11.62 -28.78 -33.51
N ALA A 38 11.47 -29.04 -34.83
CA ALA A 38 10.44 -29.95 -35.33
C ALA A 38 10.66 -31.40 -34.87
N ASP A 39 11.93 -31.81 -34.74
CA ASP A 39 12.30 -33.13 -34.22
C ASP A 39 12.20 -33.16 -32.70
N PHE A 40 12.67 -32.10 -32.03
CA PHE A 40 12.58 -31.91 -30.58
C PHE A 40 11.15 -31.97 -30.03
N ALA A 41 10.17 -31.47 -30.80
CA ALA A 41 8.74 -31.51 -30.42
C ALA A 41 8.11 -32.92 -30.56
N LYS A 42 8.75 -33.84 -31.29
CA LYS A 42 8.26 -35.23 -31.49
C LYS A 42 8.87 -36.22 -30.51
N GLU A 43 10.01 -35.89 -29.93
CA GLU A 43 10.69 -36.71 -28.94
C GLU A 43 9.91 -36.75 -27.61
N ASP A 44 10.11 -37.79 -26.79
CA ASP A 44 9.50 -37.86 -25.47
C ASP A 44 10.21 -36.89 -24.50
N SER A 45 9.41 -36.05 -23.82
CA SER A 45 9.89 -35.01 -22.90
C SER A 45 10.83 -35.54 -21.80
N ARG A 46 10.66 -36.82 -21.43
CA ARG A 46 11.43 -37.51 -20.40
C ARG A 46 12.89 -37.76 -20.78
N THR A 47 13.21 -37.78 -22.07
CA THR A 47 14.57 -38.05 -22.56
C THR A 47 15.53 -36.87 -22.35
N PHE A 48 14.99 -35.65 -22.13
CA PHE A 48 15.76 -34.42 -21.98
C PHE A 48 16.26 -34.20 -20.56
N THR A 49 17.22 -35.02 -20.13
CA THR A 49 17.80 -34.93 -18.78
C THR A 49 18.63 -33.67 -18.51
N SER A 50 19.06 -32.96 -19.56
CA SER A 50 19.93 -31.77 -19.46
C SER A 50 19.56 -30.72 -20.50
N PHE A 51 19.66 -29.43 -20.13
CA PHE A 51 19.50 -28.29 -21.06
C PHE A 51 20.48 -28.32 -22.23
N SER A 52 21.66 -28.95 -22.04
CA SER A 52 22.66 -29.08 -23.11
C SER A 52 22.20 -29.94 -24.30
N ARG A 53 21.20 -30.82 -24.08
CA ARG A 53 20.59 -31.63 -25.15
C ARG A 53 19.50 -30.89 -25.92
N MET A 54 19.01 -29.78 -25.38
CA MET A 54 17.95 -29.00 -26.02
C MET A 54 18.54 -28.13 -27.14
N PRO A 55 17.79 -27.91 -28.24
CA PRO A 55 18.23 -27.10 -29.35
C PRO A 55 18.16 -25.59 -29.05
N LEU A 56 19.01 -25.11 -28.13
CA LEU A 56 19.06 -23.71 -27.73
C LEU A 56 20.24 -22.97 -28.37
N SER A 57 20.17 -21.63 -28.43
CA SER A 57 21.31 -20.81 -28.85
C SER A 57 22.49 -20.94 -27.90
N GLY A 58 23.71 -20.81 -28.42
CA GLY A 58 24.93 -20.88 -27.62
C GLY A 58 24.99 -19.81 -26.51
N SER A 59 24.36 -18.64 -26.72
CA SER A 59 24.24 -17.59 -25.71
C SER A 59 23.37 -18.02 -24.53
N THR A 60 22.18 -18.59 -24.80
CA THR A 60 21.29 -19.11 -23.74
C THR A 60 21.94 -20.27 -23.00
N GLN A 61 22.54 -21.22 -23.71
CA GLN A 61 23.22 -22.37 -23.09
C GLN A 61 24.34 -21.93 -22.15
N ARG A 62 25.14 -20.94 -22.55
CA ARG A 62 26.21 -20.41 -21.70
C ARG A 62 25.65 -19.74 -20.44
N GLY A 63 24.61 -18.92 -20.58
CA GLY A 63 23.95 -18.29 -19.44
C GLY A 63 23.34 -19.31 -18.46
N LEU A 64 22.77 -20.40 -18.97
CA LEU A 64 22.27 -21.51 -18.14
C LEU A 64 23.41 -22.23 -17.41
N ALA A 65 24.49 -22.56 -18.11
CA ALA A 65 25.64 -23.27 -17.53
C ALA A 65 26.34 -22.47 -16.43
N GLU A 66 26.58 -21.17 -16.65
CA GLU A 66 27.24 -20.28 -15.66
C GLU A 66 26.42 -20.12 -14.36
N ASN A 67 25.09 -20.25 -14.46
CA ASN A 67 24.19 -20.16 -13.31
C ASN A 67 23.82 -21.54 -12.73
N ASN A 68 24.50 -22.61 -13.14
CA ASN A 68 24.29 -23.99 -12.69
C ASN A 68 22.89 -24.55 -12.99
N PHE A 69 22.23 -24.07 -14.04
CA PHE A 69 20.99 -24.66 -14.53
C PHE A 69 21.32 -25.81 -15.50
N ILE A 70 21.53 -27.00 -14.95
CA ILE A 70 21.94 -28.19 -15.72
C ILE A 70 20.73 -29.05 -16.11
N ASN A 71 19.92 -29.44 -15.13
CA ASN A 71 18.80 -30.37 -15.33
C ASN A 71 17.46 -29.61 -15.35
N PRO A 72 16.65 -29.74 -16.42
CA PRO A 72 15.34 -29.12 -16.50
C PRO A 72 14.30 -29.87 -15.66
N THR A 73 13.37 -29.13 -15.04
CA THR A 73 12.20 -29.68 -14.34
C THR A 73 11.14 -30.18 -15.33
N ASP A 74 10.17 -30.96 -14.85
CA ASP A 74 9.15 -31.59 -15.70
C ASP A 74 8.38 -30.57 -16.54
N ILE A 75 7.91 -29.48 -15.90
CA ILE A 75 7.22 -28.40 -16.60
C ILE A 75 8.13 -27.70 -17.62
N GLN A 76 9.43 -27.56 -17.34
CA GLN A 76 10.37 -26.97 -18.30
C GLN A 76 10.58 -27.90 -19.50
N ARG A 77 10.73 -29.22 -19.28
CA ARG A 77 10.90 -30.17 -20.38
C ARG A 77 9.69 -30.19 -21.30
N GLU A 78 8.50 -30.36 -20.72
CA GLU A 78 7.26 -30.41 -21.49
C GLU A 78 6.94 -29.07 -22.17
N SER A 79 7.08 -27.94 -21.47
CA SER A 79 6.77 -26.63 -22.06
C SER A 79 7.75 -26.23 -23.15
N LEU A 80 9.04 -26.51 -23.00
CA LEU A 80 10.06 -26.07 -23.96
C LEU A 80 9.91 -26.79 -25.30
N GLN A 81 9.42 -28.02 -25.33
CA GLN A 81 9.16 -28.75 -26.58
C GLN A 81 8.24 -27.99 -27.53
N TYR A 82 7.22 -27.32 -26.98
CA TYR A 82 6.22 -26.62 -27.77
C TYR A 82 6.45 -25.11 -27.81
N SER A 83 6.85 -24.48 -26.71
CA SER A 83 7.09 -23.04 -26.68
C SER A 83 8.28 -22.63 -27.56
N LEU A 84 9.28 -23.50 -27.77
CA LEU A 84 10.37 -23.21 -28.70
C LEU A 84 9.95 -23.23 -30.17
N THR A 85 8.90 -23.96 -30.55
CA THR A 85 8.39 -23.97 -31.94
C THR A 85 7.58 -22.71 -32.28
N GLY A 86 7.25 -21.87 -31.30
CA GLY A 86 6.42 -20.69 -31.47
C GLY A 86 4.94 -20.93 -31.13
N ALA A 87 4.57 -22.11 -30.64
CA ALA A 87 3.20 -22.40 -30.23
C ALA A 87 2.80 -21.66 -28.94
N ASP A 88 1.53 -21.34 -28.82
CA ASP A 88 0.92 -20.83 -27.59
C ASP A 88 0.81 -21.96 -26.56
N VAL A 89 1.13 -21.67 -25.29
CA VAL A 89 1.19 -22.69 -24.24
C VAL A 89 0.50 -22.21 -22.98
N VAL A 90 -0.35 -23.08 -22.41
CA VAL A 90 -0.88 -22.95 -21.06
C VAL A 90 -0.18 -23.95 -20.16
N GLY A 91 0.72 -23.47 -19.31
CA GLY A 91 1.46 -24.27 -18.35
C GLY A 91 0.80 -24.26 -16.96
N ALA A 92 0.20 -25.38 -16.57
CA ALA A 92 -0.28 -25.61 -15.22
C ALA A 92 0.79 -26.35 -14.40
N ALA A 93 1.39 -25.65 -13.43
CA ALA A 93 2.33 -26.27 -12.49
C ALA A 93 2.34 -25.57 -11.13
N LYS A 94 2.63 -26.35 -10.08
CA LYS A 94 2.69 -25.86 -8.70
C LYS A 94 3.77 -24.78 -8.52
N THR A 95 3.70 -24.01 -7.45
CA THR A 95 4.77 -23.06 -7.10
C THR A 95 6.07 -23.83 -6.80
N GLY A 96 7.22 -23.27 -7.17
CA GLY A 96 8.52 -23.93 -6.99
C GLY A 96 8.85 -25.05 -8.00
N SER A 97 8.02 -25.30 -9.01
CA SER A 97 8.30 -26.27 -10.11
C SER A 97 9.31 -25.77 -11.16
N GLY A 98 9.87 -24.58 -11.00
CA GLY A 98 10.83 -24.00 -11.96
C GLY A 98 10.21 -23.28 -13.16
N LYS A 99 8.94 -22.84 -13.09
CA LYS A 99 8.23 -22.16 -14.20
C LYS A 99 8.98 -20.99 -14.84
N THR A 100 9.79 -20.25 -14.08
CA THR A 100 10.48 -19.05 -14.59
C THR A 100 11.36 -19.35 -15.80
N LEU A 101 12.16 -20.43 -15.79
CA LEU A 101 12.97 -20.78 -16.96
C LEU A 101 12.11 -21.31 -18.13
N ALA A 102 10.96 -21.90 -17.82
CA ALA A 102 10.03 -22.46 -18.79
C ALA A 102 9.51 -21.39 -19.78
N PHE A 103 9.35 -20.14 -19.34
CA PHE A 103 8.95 -19.01 -20.19
C PHE A 103 10.08 -18.06 -20.56
N LEU A 104 11.14 -17.93 -19.75
CA LEU A 104 12.24 -17.02 -20.09
C LEU A 104 13.13 -17.55 -21.23
N ILE A 105 13.33 -18.86 -21.33
CA ILE A 105 14.11 -19.45 -22.42
C ILE A 105 13.42 -19.20 -23.77
N PRO A 106 12.11 -19.47 -23.97
CA PRO A 106 11.40 -19.12 -25.19
C PRO A 106 11.46 -17.63 -25.53
N VAL A 107 11.38 -16.74 -24.54
CA VAL A 107 11.52 -15.29 -24.76
C VAL A 107 12.87 -14.95 -25.39
N LEU A 108 13.98 -15.44 -24.82
CA LEU A 108 15.32 -15.19 -25.35
C LEU A 108 15.52 -15.81 -26.73
N GLU A 109 15.10 -17.06 -26.92
CA GLU A 109 15.26 -17.77 -28.19
C GLU A 109 14.38 -17.15 -29.29
N CYS A 110 13.17 -16.70 -28.98
CA CYS A 110 12.29 -16.03 -29.94
C CYS A 110 12.97 -14.79 -30.52
N LEU A 111 13.44 -13.87 -29.66
CA LEU A 111 14.11 -12.64 -30.09
C LEU A 111 15.45 -12.94 -30.78
N TRP A 112 16.18 -13.95 -30.32
CA TRP A 112 17.44 -14.36 -30.95
C TRP A 112 17.22 -14.87 -32.39
N ARG A 113 16.20 -15.70 -32.63
CA ARG A 113 15.85 -16.18 -33.97
C ARG A 113 15.46 -15.05 -34.91
N GLN A 114 14.72 -14.08 -34.39
CA GLN A 114 14.31 -12.90 -35.14
C GLN A 114 15.44 -11.87 -35.32
N ARG A 115 16.59 -12.09 -34.69
CA ARG A 115 17.76 -11.20 -34.71
C ARG A 115 17.44 -9.80 -34.19
N TRP A 116 16.62 -9.75 -33.15
CA TRP A 116 16.22 -8.52 -32.50
C TRP A 116 17.44 -7.72 -32.06
N SER A 117 17.49 -6.46 -32.47
CA SER A 117 18.59 -5.54 -32.25
C SER A 117 18.22 -4.49 -31.22
N ARG A 118 19.11 -4.29 -30.26
CA ARG A 118 18.97 -3.29 -29.19
C ARG A 118 18.75 -1.85 -29.68
N THR A 119 19.28 -1.48 -30.84
CA THR A 119 19.31 -0.09 -31.31
C THR A 119 18.27 0.24 -32.36
N VAL A 120 17.71 -0.78 -33.01
CA VAL A 120 16.79 -0.61 -34.15
C VAL A 120 15.40 -1.08 -33.79
N ASP A 121 15.31 -2.20 -33.07
CA ASP A 121 14.04 -2.83 -32.79
C ASP A 121 13.52 -2.40 -31.41
N GLY A 122 12.21 -2.19 -31.32
CA GLY A 122 11.53 -1.78 -30.09
C GLY A 122 11.24 -2.94 -29.14
N LEU A 123 10.06 -2.90 -28.51
CA LEU A 123 9.57 -3.96 -27.64
C LEU A 123 9.29 -5.24 -28.44
N GLY A 124 10.03 -6.30 -28.13
CA GLY A 124 9.84 -7.63 -28.73
C GLY A 124 9.19 -8.64 -27.77
N ALA A 125 9.41 -8.49 -26.46
CA ALA A 125 8.86 -9.40 -25.46
C ALA A 125 8.32 -8.68 -24.23
N LEU A 126 7.16 -9.15 -23.76
CA LEU A 126 6.46 -8.59 -22.61
C LEU A 126 6.15 -9.71 -21.61
N ILE A 127 6.56 -9.54 -20.36
CA ILE A 127 6.32 -10.48 -19.27
C ILE A 127 5.51 -9.79 -18.19
N ILE A 128 4.26 -10.20 -18.02
CA ILE A 128 3.35 -9.66 -17.02
C ILE A 128 3.36 -10.57 -15.80
N SER A 129 3.66 -10.00 -14.63
CA SER A 129 3.65 -10.68 -13.34
C SER A 129 2.70 -9.96 -12.37
N PRO A 130 2.03 -10.66 -11.43
CA PRO A 130 1.05 -10.08 -10.52
C PRO A 130 1.64 -9.09 -9.53
N THR A 131 2.86 -9.33 -9.04
CA THR A 131 3.49 -8.52 -7.99
C THR A 131 4.81 -7.94 -8.44
N ARG A 132 5.16 -6.79 -7.85
CA ARG A 132 6.37 -6.02 -8.20
C ARG A 132 7.64 -6.80 -7.92
N GLU A 133 7.63 -7.55 -6.83
CA GLU A 133 8.76 -8.36 -6.41
C GLU A 133 8.94 -9.61 -7.27
N LEU A 134 7.85 -10.25 -7.71
CA LEU A 134 7.92 -11.36 -8.67
C LEU A 134 8.46 -10.87 -10.02
N ALA A 135 7.98 -9.71 -10.50
CA ALA A 135 8.54 -9.06 -11.67
C ALA A 135 10.05 -8.80 -11.51
N PHE A 136 10.48 -8.29 -10.35
CA PHE A 136 11.90 -8.06 -10.07
C PHE A 136 12.71 -9.36 -10.01
N GLN A 137 12.16 -10.44 -9.44
CA GLN A 137 12.80 -11.75 -9.43
C GLN A 137 12.97 -12.30 -10.85
N THR A 138 11.91 -12.26 -11.66
CA THR A 138 11.93 -12.69 -13.05
C THR A 138 12.96 -11.89 -13.85
N PHE A 139 13.03 -10.58 -13.64
CA PHE A 139 14.07 -9.71 -14.20
C PHE A 139 15.50 -10.14 -13.79
N GLN A 140 15.72 -10.52 -12.52
CA GLN A 140 17.03 -11.02 -12.08
C GLN A 140 17.42 -12.33 -12.75
N VAL A 141 16.49 -13.28 -12.88
CA VAL A 141 16.74 -14.56 -13.57
C VAL A 141 16.99 -14.32 -15.05
N LEU A 142 16.21 -13.46 -15.69
CA LEU A 142 16.38 -13.07 -17.09
C LEU A 142 17.77 -12.47 -17.34
N ASN A 143 18.25 -11.55 -16.50
CA ASN A 143 19.61 -11.00 -16.64
C ASN A 143 20.71 -12.05 -16.47
N LYS A 144 20.49 -13.07 -15.63
CA LYS A 144 21.45 -14.15 -15.42
C LYS A 144 21.59 -15.03 -16.66
N ILE A 145 20.48 -15.55 -17.18
CA ILE A 145 20.51 -16.45 -18.34
C ILE A 145 20.66 -15.70 -19.67
N GLY A 146 20.28 -14.42 -19.70
CA GLY A 146 20.34 -13.52 -20.84
C GLY A 146 21.66 -12.76 -20.99
N ALA A 147 22.63 -12.95 -20.08
CA ALA A 147 23.87 -12.16 -20.04
C ALA A 147 24.70 -12.17 -21.34
N HIS A 148 24.60 -13.25 -22.12
CA HIS A 148 25.32 -13.42 -23.40
C HIS A 148 24.48 -13.01 -24.62
N HIS A 149 23.31 -12.45 -24.41
CA HIS A 149 22.47 -11.86 -25.45
C HIS A 149 22.62 -10.34 -25.47
N ASN A 150 22.41 -9.75 -26.64
CA ASN A 150 22.52 -8.30 -26.84
C ASN A 150 21.14 -7.62 -26.75
N PHE A 151 20.31 -7.98 -25.78
CA PHE A 151 18.98 -7.39 -25.58
C PHE A 151 18.98 -6.32 -24.50
N SER A 152 18.17 -5.27 -24.65
CA SER A 152 17.83 -4.35 -23.56
C SER A 152 16.65 -4.91 -22.76
N VAL A 153 16.77 -4.90 -21.43
CA VAL A 153 15.75 -5.39 -20.50
C VAL A 153 15.39 -4.28 -19.50
N ALA A 154 14.10 -4.08 -19.24
CA ALA A 154 13.62 -3.19 -18.19
C ALA A 154 12.56 -3.88 -17.31
N VAL A 155 12.39 -3.30 -16.11
CA VAL A 155 11.34 -3.69 -15.17
C VAL A 155 10.43 -2.50 -14.92
N LEU A 156 9.11 -2.66 -15.13
CA LEU A 156 8.10 -1.62 -14.94
C LEU A 156 7.17 -2.01 -13.78
N ILE A 157 7.39 -1.39 -12.62
CA ILE A 157 6.65 -1.68 -11.40
C ILE A 157 6.10 -0.40 -10.79
N GLY A 158 5.03 -0.48 -10.01
CA GLY A 158 4.53 0.70 -9.29
C GLY A 158 5.53 1.18 -8.21
N GLY A 159 5.52 2.49 -7.94
CA GLY A 159 6.34 3.11 -6.89
C GLY A 159 7.75 3.55 -7.32
N THR A 160 8.11 3.33 -8.59
CA THR A 160 9.30 3.88 -9.23
C THR A 160 8.95 5.10 -10.08
N ASP A 161 9.96 5.90 -10.42
CA ASP A 161 9.83 7.15 -11.18
C ASP A 161 9.36 6.90 -12.62
N VAL A 162 8.15 7.36 -12.92
CA VAL A 162 7.50 7.22 -14.23
C VAL A 162 8.22 8.03 -15.30
N GLU A 163 8.70 9.24 -14.97
CA GLU A 163 9.34 10.13 -15.94
C GLU A 163 10.68 9.57 -16.40
N PHE A 164 11.43 8.99 -15.45
CA PHE A 164 12.68 8.30 -15.74
C PHE A 164 12.47 7.06 -16.62
N GLU A 165 11.43 6.27 -16.34
CA GLU A 165 11.05 5.11 -17.16
C GLU A 165 10.61 5.52 -18.56
N SER A 166 9.78 6.56 -18.65
CA SER A 166 9.16 7.04 -19.89
C SER A 166 10.21 7.40 -20.96
N LYS A 167 11.32 8.03 -20.55
CA LYS A 167 12.43 8.41 -21.45
C LYS A 167 13.23 7.23 -22.01
N ARG A 168 13.15 6.05 -21.39
CA ARG A 168 14.01 4.90 -21.72
C ARG A 168 13.24 3.75 -22.37
N ILE A 169 11.95 3.61 -22.04
CA ILE A 169 11.18 2.41 -22.36
C ILE A 169 11.03 2.17 -23.86
N GLY A 170 11.01 3.21 -24.70
CA GLY A 170 10.97 3.08 -26.16
C GLY A 170 12.19 2.38 -26.79
N SER A 171 13.29 2.24 -26.04
CA SER A 171 14.53 1.57 -26.50
C SER A 171 14.73 0.16 -25.90
N VAL A 172 13.73 -0.36 -25.20
CA VAL A 172 13.81 -1.63 -24.46
C VAL A 172 13.22 -2.77 -25.28
N ASN A 173 13.93 -3.89 -25.38
CA ASN A 173 13.47 -5.07 -26.10
C ASN A 173 12.59 -6.00 -25.25
N ILE A 174 12.93 -6.19 -23.97
CA ILE A 174 12.22 -7.07 -23.05
C ILE A 174 11.74 -6.28 -21.84
N VAL A 175 10.45 -6.31 -21.57
CA VAL A 175 9.85 -5.63 -20.42
C VAL A 175 9.23 -6.65 -19.48
N VAL A 176 9.66 -6.63 -18.21
CA VAL A 176 9.00 -7.36 -17.12
C VAL A 176 8.18 -6.38 -16.31
N CYS A 177 6.88 -6.59 -16.15
CA CYS A 177 6.01 -5.55 -15.62
C CYS A 177 4.85 -6.07 -14.77
N THR A 178 4.29 -5.17 -13.96
CA THR A 178 2.96 -5.35 -13.34
C THR A 178 1.87 -4.71 -14.21
N PRO A 179 0.65 -5.28 -14.30
CA PRO A 179 -0.42 -4.81 -15.19
C PRO A 179 -0.70 -3.31 -15.08
N GLY A 180 -0.89 -2.80 -13.87
CA GLY A 180 -1.25 -1.39 -13.67
C GLY A 180 -0.19 -0.39 -14.18
N ARG A 181 1.10 -0.65 -13.93
CA ARG A 181 2.18 0.22 -14.42
C ARG A 181 2.39 0.08 -15.92
N LEU A 182 2.20 -1.10 -16.48
CA LEU A 182 2.25 -1.30 -17.93
C LEU A 182 1.15 -0.48 -18.63
N LEU A 183 -0.10 -0.63 -18.19
CA LEU A 183 -1.23 0.09 -18.78
C LEU A 183 -1.05 1.60 -18.70
N GLN A 184 -0.53 2.12 -17.58
CA GLN A 184 -0.17 3.54 -17.46
C GLN A 184 0.80 3.99 -18.57
N HIS A 185 1.86 3.23 -18.84
CA HIS A 185 2.79 3.56 -19.93
C HIS A 185 2.15 3.41 -21.31
N MET A 186 1.24 2.47 -21.51
CA MET A 186 0.49 2.33 -22.77
C MET A 186 -0.44 3.52 -23.04
N ASP A 187 -1.07 4.05 -21.99
CA ASP A 187 -2.03 5.16 -22.10
C ASP A 187 -1.34 6.54 -22.14
N GLU A 188 -0.28 6.74 -21.35
CA GLU A 188 0.33 8.06 -21.11
C GLU A 188 1.62 8.30 -21.93
N ASN A 189 2.32 7.25 -22.36
CA ASN A 189 3.62 7.39 -23.00
C ASN A 189 3.59 7.07 -24.50
N SER A 190 3.62 8.11 -25.33
CA SER A 190 3.64 8.00 -26.80
C SER A 190 4.90 7.32 -27.36
N THR A 191 5.99 7.26 -26.60
CA THR A 191 7.23 6.58 -27.04
C THR A 191 7.19 5.06 -26.86
N PHE A 192 6.19 4.55 -26.14
CA PHE A 192 6.04 3.14 -25.88
C PHE A 192 5.11 2.48 -26.91
N SER A 193 5.69 1.86 -27.93
CA SER A 193 4.94 1.08 -28.93
C SER A 193 5.01 -0.41 -28.65
N CYS A 194 3.83 -1.05 -28.65
CA CYS A 194 3.67 -2.51 -28.53
C CYS A 194 3.39 -3.20 -29.87
N GLU A 195 3.38 -2.46 -30.99
CA GLU A 195 2.97 -2.98 -32.32
C GLU A 195 3.83 -4.15 -32.81
N GLN A 196 5.11 -4.15 -32.45
CA GLN A 196 6.10 -5.14 -32.86
C GLN A 196 6.25 -6.31 -31.88
N LEU A 197 5.37 -6.43 -30.88
CA LEU A 197 5.47 -7.47 -29.85
C LEU A 197 5.41 -8.88 -30.47
N GLN A 198 6.42 -9.70 -30.19
CA GLN A 198 6.56 -11.05 -30.71
C GLN A 198 6.09 -12.12 -29.73
N ILE A 199 6.32 -11.89 -28.43
CA ILE A 199 5.98 -12.84 -27.39
C ILE A 199 5.43 -12.14 -26.14
N LEU A 200 4.28 -12.64 -25.67
CA LEU A 200 3.65 -12.25 -24.42
C LEU A 200 3.75 -13.41 -23.42
N VAL A 201 4.14 -13.11 -22.19
CA VAL A 201 4.11 -14.05 -21.08
C VAL A 201 3.21 -13.51 -19.99
N ILE A 202 2.28 -14.33 -19.52
CA ILE A 202 1.43 -14.05 -18.37
C ILE A 202 1.80 -15.04 -17.27
N ASP A 203 2.53 -14.56 -16.26
CA ASP A 203 2.98 -15.36 -15.12
C ASP A 203 2.00 -15.23 -13.94
N GLU A 204 1.78 -16.33 -13.22
CA GLU A 204 0.78 -16.47 -12.14
C GLU A 204 -0.59 -15.84 -12.51
N ALA A 205 -1.16 -16.27 -13.63
CA ALA A 205 -2.39 -15.70 -14.20
C ALA A 205 -3.60 -15.74 -13.24
N ASP A 206 -3.75 -16.81 -12.47
CA ASP A 206 -4.74 -16.89 -11.38
C ASP A 206 -4.60 -15.72 -10.40
N ARG A 207 -3.37 -15.38 -10.02
CA ARG A 207 -3.08 -14.29 -9.10
C ARG A 207 -3.31 -12.91 -9.68
N ILE A 208 -3.03 -12.72 -10.96
CA ILE A 208 -3.33 -11.46 -11.65
C ILE A 208 -4.83 -11.15 -11.54
N LEU A 209 -5.67 -12.17 -11.76
CA LEU A 209 -7.12 -12.03 -11.72
C LEU A 209 -7.64 -11.87 -10.28
N ASP A 210 -7.09 -12.63 -9.32
CA ASP A 210 -7.47 -12.54 -7.89
C ASP A 210 -7.17 -11.15 -7.29
N LEU A 211 -6.11 -10.47 -7.75
CA LEU A 211 -5.76 -9.12 -7.32
C LEU A 211 -6.64 -8.03 -7.96
N GLY A 212 -7.63 -8.41 -8.76
CA GLY A 212 -8.55 -7.47 -9.41
C GLY A 212 -8.00 -6.80 -10.67
N PHE A 213 -6.91 -7.32 -11.26
CA PHE A 213 -6.35 -6.75 -12.50
C PHE A 213 -7.06 -7.21 -13.78
N SER A 214 -8.25 -7.81 -13.69
CA SER A 214 -8.99 -8.33 -14.85
C SER A 214 -9.27 -7.25 -15.89
N ARG A 215 -9.75 -6.07 -15.45
CA ARG A 215 -10.02 -4.93 -16.33
C ARG A 215 -8.75 -4.42 -17.01
N GLN A 216 -7.66 -4.30 -16.25
CA GLN A 216 -6.37 -3.84 -16.76
C GLN A 216 -5.81 -4.85 -17.77
N MET A 217 -5.94 -6.15 -17.51
CA MET A 217 -5.52 -7.19 -18.44
C MET A 217 -6.28 -7.14 -19.76
N ASN A 218 -7.61 -6.96 -19.73
CA ASN A 218 -8.39 -6.82 -20.95
C ASN A 218 -7.93 -5.60 -21.77
N ALA A 219 -7.76 -4.44 -21.13
CA ALA A 219 -7.27 -3.23 -21.79
C ALA A 219 -5.85 -3.39 -22.35
N ILE A 220 -4.96 -4.11 -21.66
CA ILE A 220 -3.63 -4.43 -22.18
C ILE A 220 -3.78 -5.31 -23.43
N LEU A 221 -4.52 -6.41 -23.36
CA LEU A 221 -4.65 -7.37 -24.46
C LEU A 221 -5.28 -6.75 -25.72
N GLU A 222 -6.22 -5.81 -25.56
CA GLU A 222 -6.84 -5.06 -26.66
C GLU A 222 -5.83 -4.20 -27.44
N ASN A 223 -4.82 -3.67 -26.75
CA ASN A 223 -3.77 -2.84 -27.33
C ASN A 223 -2.57 -3.63 -27.86
N LEU A 224 -2.52 -4.95 -27.64
CA LEU A 224 -1.43 -5.82 -28.12
C LEU A 224 -1.74 -6.44 -29.49
N PRO A 225 -0.73 -6.62 -30.37
CA PRO A 225 -0.92 -7.19 -31.70
C PRO A 225 -1.41 -8.64 -31.61
N LYS A 226 -2.41 -9.01 -32.41
CA LYS A 226 -3.01 -10.37 -32.40
C LYS A 226 -2.04 -11.47 -32.87
N ASN A 227 -1.10 -11.12 -33.75
CA ASN A 227 -0.11 -12.07 -34.28
C ASN A 227 1.15 -12.06 -33.42
N ARG A 228 1.09 -12.77 -32.29
CA ARG A 228 2.17 -12.94 -31.32
C ARG A 228 2.08 -14.33 -30.70
N GLN A 229 3.19 -14.85 -30.20
CA GLN A 229 3.17 -16.02 -29.32
C GLN A 229 2.73 -15.60 -27.91
N THR A 230 1.87 -16.38 -27.26
CA THR A 230 1.45 -16.14 -25.88
C THR A 230 1.68 -17.38 -25.00
N LEU A 231 2.38 -17.17 -23.88
CA LEU A 231 2.62 -18.20 -22.88
C LEU A 231 1.91 -17.80 -21.58
N LEU A 232 1.03 -18.66 -21.06
CA LEU A 232 0.33 -18.43 -19.80
C LEU A 232 0.72 -19.50 -18.79
N PHE A 233 1.19 -19.07 -17.63
CA PHE A 233 1.57 -19.97 -16.54
C PHE A 233 0.72 -19.70 -15.30
N SER A 234 0.17 -20.75 -14.72
CA SER A 234 -0.71 -20.65 -13.55
C SER A 234 -0.52 -21.83 -12.61
N ALA A 235 -0.74 -21.63 -11.31
CA ALA A 235 -0.77 -22.73 -10.33
C ALA A 235 -2.14 -23.42 -10.32
N THR A 236 -3.21 -22.64 -10.46
CA THR A 236 -4.59 -23.11 -10.46
C THR A 236 -5.28 -22.81 -11.79
N GLN A 237 -6.25 -23.66 -12.16
CA GLN A 237 -7.08 -23.47 -13.35
C GLN A 237 -8.50 -23.06 -12.94
N THR A 238 -8.66 -21.81 -12.49
CA THR A 238 -9.98 -21.25 -12.16
C THR A 238 -10.77 -20.91 -13.44
N LYS A 239 -12.09 -20.69 -13.31
CA LYS A 239 -12.94 -20.28 -14.44
C LYS A 239 -12.43 -18.99 -15.10
N ASN A 240 -12.08 -17.99 -14.28
CA ASN A 240 -11.55 -16.70 -14.75
C ASN A 240 -10.24 -16.87 -15.55
N VAL A 241 -9.36 -17.81 -15.15
CA VAL A 241 -8.14 -18.11 -15.92
C VAL A 241 -8.50 -18.73 -17.27
N LYS A 242 -9.50 -19.63 -17.33
CA LYS A 242 -9.95 -20.21 -18.61
C LYS A 242 -10.51 -19.14 -19.54
N ASP A 243 -11.23 -18.15 -19.00
CA ASP A 243 -11.73 -17.02 -19.80
C ASP A 243 -10.60 -16.12 -20.27
N LEU A 244 -9.59 -15.85 -19.43
CA LEU A 244 -8.38 -15.13 -19.85
C LEU A 244 -7.62 -15.89 -20.94
N VAL A 245 -7.52 -17.22 -20.85
CA VAL A 245 -6.88 -18.06 -21.89
C VAL A 245 -7.60 -17.90 -23.23
N ARG A 246 -8.93 -17.92 -23.24
CA ARG A 246 -9.74 -17.74 -24.46
C ARG A 246 -9.57 -16.36 -25.10
N LEU A 247 -9.32 -15.33 -24.30
CA LEU A 247 -9.10 -13.96 -24.78
C LEU A 247 -7.67 -13.72 -25.25
N ALA A 248 -6.67 -14.30 -24.58
CA ALA A 248 -5.26 -13.96 -24.78
C ALA A 248 -4.51 -14.88 -25.76
N LEU A 249 -4.90 -16.16 -25.90
CA LEU A 249 -4.15 -17.20 -26.62
C LEU A 249 -4.90 -17.69 -27.87
N ARG A 250 -4.16 -18.16 -28.86
CA ARG A 250 -4.66 -18.78 -30.10
C ARG A 250 -4.23 -20.23 -30.18
N ASP A 251 -5.22 -21.14 -30.21
CA ASP A 251 -5.00 -22.60 -30.26
C ASP A 251 -3.93 -23.09 -29.26
N PRO A 252 -4.13 -22.84 -27.95
CA PRO A 252 -3.10 -23.10 -26.96
C PRO A 252 -2.93 -24.59 -26.68
N LEU A 253 -1.68 -25.01 -26.54
CA LEU A 253 -1.32 -26.33 -26.02
C LEU A 253 -1.36 -26.33 -24.50
N TYR A 254 -2.18 -27.21 -23.93
CA TYR A 254 -2.30 -27.37 -22.48
C TYR A 254 -1.26 -28.36 -21.97
N ILE A 255 -0.42 -27.90 -21.05
CA ILE A 255 0.64 -28.68 -20.43
C ILE A 255 0.43 -28.68 -18.93
N SER A 256 0.10 -29.85 -18.40
CA SER A 256 -0.14 -30.04 -16.97
C SER A 256 0.80 -31.11 -16.45
N ALA A 257 1.95 -30.68 -15.92
CA ALA A 257 2.94 -31.60 -15.34
C ALA A 257 2.41 -32.33 -14.08
N HIS A 258 1.24 -31.95 -13.56
CA HIS A 258 0.69 -32.45 -12.29
C HIS A 258 -0.78 -32.88 -12.35
N GLU A 259 -1.42 -33.00 -13.51
CA GLU A 259 -2.83 -33.44 -13.57
C GLU A 259 -3.03 -34.83 -12.96
N ASN A 260 -2.00 -35.67 -13.05
CA ASN A 260 -1.98 -37.02 -12.46
C ASN A 260 -1.46 -37.04 -11.01
N ALA A 261 -1.08 -35.90 -10.42
CA ALA A 261 -0.62 -35.87 -9.04
C ALA A 261 -1.84 -35.96 -8.10
N PRO A 262 -1.86 -36.89 -7.12
CA PRO A 262 -3.01 -37.09 -6.23
C PRO A 262 -3.29 -35.87 -5.33
N GLN A 263 -2.33 -34.95 -5.18
CA GLN A 263 -2.38 -33.81 -4.28
C GLN A 263 -1.96 -32.52 -5.00
N ALA A 264 -2.62 -31.42 -4.67
CA ALA A 264 -2.26 -30.08 -5.15
C ALA A 264 -0.94 -29.55 -4.52
N THR A 265 -0.47 -30.18 -3.44
CA THR A 265 0.71 -29.77 -2.69
C THR A 265 1.92 -30.65 -3.02
N PRO A 266 3.16 -30.15 -2.83
CA PRO A 266 4.36 -30.97 -3.00
C PRO A 266 4.38 -32.17 -2.04
N GLU A 267 4.87 -33.33 -2.49
CA GLU A 267 4.94 -34.56 -1.67
C GLU A 267 5.91 -34.43 -0.48
N SER A 268 6.97 -33.62 -0.61
CA SER A 268 7.96 -33.39 0.45
C SER A 268 7.48 -32.43 1.55
N LEU A 269 6.25 -31.92 1.45
CA LEU A 269 5.65 -30.96 2.37
C LEU A 269 4.92 -31.67 3.51
N GLN A 270 5.39 -31.48 4.74
CA GLN A 270 4.66 -31.90 5.94
C GLN A 270 3.63 -30.85 6.30
N GLN A 271 2.34 -31.22 6.26
CA GLN A 271 1.24 -30.30 6.52
C GLN A 271 0.55 -30.67 7.84
N SER A 272 0.55 -29.72 8.77
CA SER A 272 -0.02 -29.90 10.09
C SER A 272 -0.85 -28.70 10.51
N TYR A 273 -1.74 -28.91 11.47
CA TYR A 273 -2.52 -27.83 12.07
C TYR A 273 -2.68 -28.03 13.57
N PHE A 274 -2.84 -26.94 14.30
CA PHE A 274 -3.27 -26.97 15.70
C PHE A 274 -4.38 -25.97 15.96
N VAL A 275 -5.12 -26.23 17.03
CA VAL A 275 -6.23 -25.38 17.47
C VAL A 275 -5.75 -24.44 18.57
N CYS A 276 -6.04 -23.16 18.44
CA CYS A 276 -5.66 -22.09 19.35
C CYS A 276 -6.73 -21.00 19.32
N SER A 277 -7.17 -20.52 20.48
CA SER A 277 -8.07 -19.37 20.55
C SER A 277 -7.38 -18.09 20.06
N ASP A 278 -8.17 -17.07 19.72
CA ASP A 278 -7.65 -15.83 19.13
C ASP A 278 -6.72 -15.08 20.09
N GLU A 279 -7.04 -15.07 21.38
CA GLU A 279 -6.24 -14.44 22.42
C GLU A 279 -4.87 -15.12 22.63
N ASP A 280 -4.78 -16.43 22.41
CA ASP A 280 -3.55 -17.21 22.59
C ASP A 280 -2.64 -17.23 21.35
N LYS A 281 -3.10 -16.75 20.19
CA LYS A 281 -2.30 -16.71 18.95
C LYS A 281 -0.96 -16.00 19.14
N LEU A 282 -0.93 -14.90 19.88
CA LEU A 282 0.31 -14.16 20.13
C LEU A 282 1.30 -14.94 21.01
N ASN A 283 0.75 -15.65 22.01
CA ASN A 283 1.52 -16.53 22.88
C ASN A 283 2.09 -17.72 22.10
N ALA A 284 1.28 -18.33 21.24
CA ALA A 284 1.69 -19.40 20.34
C ALA A 284 2.78 -18.94 19.37
N LEU A 285 2.61 -17.78 18.72
CA LEU A 285 3.60 -17.24 17.77
C LEU A 285 4.95 -16.99 18.44
N TRP A 286 4.96 -16.36 19.61
CA TRP A 286 6.21 -16.08 20.31
C TRP A 286 6.91 -17.36 20.76
N SER A 287 6.16 -18.32 21.31
CA SER A 287 6.69 -19.62 21.73
C SER A 287 7.27 -20.38 20.53
N PHE A 288 6.59 -20.33 19.38
CA PHE A 288 7.09 -20.83 18.11
C PHE A 288 8.43 -20.18 17.71
N LEU A 289 8.52 -18.85 17.77
CA LEU A 289 9.77 -18.12 17.45
C LEU A 289 10.93 -18.53 18.37
N LEU A 290 10.67 -18.73 19.66
CA LEU A 290 11.68 -19.17 20.62
C LEU A 290 12.17 -20.60 20.34
N ASN A 291 11.26 -21.52 20.01
CA ASN A 291 11.59 -22.92 19.75
C ASN A 291 12.27 -23.12 18.39
N HIS A 292 12.01 -22.25 17.41
CA HIS A 292 12.52 -22.36 16.05
C HIS A 292 13.58 -21.32 15.69
N ARG A 293 14.32 -20.78 16.66
CA ARG A 293 15.40 -19.78 16.46
C ARG A 293 16.48 -20.14 15.45
N LYS A 294 16.67 -21.43 15.17
CA LYS A 294 17.67 -21.92 14.20
C LYS A 294 17.08 -22.20 12.81
N LYS A 295 15.75 -22.22 12.66
CA LYS A 295 15.09 -22.46 11.38
C LYS A 295 14.77 -21.12 10.68
N LYS A 296 14.57 -21.16 9.37
CA LYS A 296 14.06 -20.04 8.58
C LYS A 296 12.54 -20.16 8.45
N SER A 297 11.83 -19.22 9.06
CA SER A 297 10.36 -19.27 9.18
C SER A 297 9.69 -18.13 8.42
N LEU A 298 8.58 -18.44 7.75
CA LEU A 298 7.68 -17.46 7.14
C LEU A 298 6.34 -17.52 7.85
N ILE A 299 5.91 -16.41 8.44
CA ILE A 299 4.67 -16.30 9.21
C ILE A 299 3.65 -15.47 8.43
N PHE A 300 2.49 -16.04 8.14
CA PHE A 300 1.39 -15.36 7.48
C PHE A 300 0.38 -14.79 8.47
N VAL A 301 0.04 -13.53 8.28
CA VAL A 301 -1.01 -12.81 9.02
C VAL A 301 -1.98 -12.15 8.05
N SER A 302 -3.20 -11.91 8.53
CA SER A 302 -4.32 -11.47 7.70
C SER A 302 -4.26 -10.00 7.31
N CYS A 303 -3.77 -9.11 8.18
CA CYS A 303 -3.80 -7.66 7.92
C CYS A 303 -2.44 -6.94 8.07
N CYS A 304 -2.24 -5.88 7.28
CA CYS A 304 -0.97 -5.12 7.23
C CYS A 304 -0.61 -4.46 8.58
N LYS A 305 -1.62 -3.98 9.30
CA LYS A 305 -1.44 -3.32 10.61
C LYS A 305 -0.96 -4.32 11.68
N GLN A 306 -1.44 -5.56 11.62
CA GLN A 306 -0.96 -6.68 12.46
C GLN A 306 0.45 -7.11 12.10
N ALA A 307 0.76 -7.27 10.81
CA ALA A 307 2.14 -7.57 10.38
C ALA A 307 3.13 -6.54 10.93
N ARG A 308 2.79 -5.25 10.82
CA ARG A 308 3.60 -4.16 11.36
C ARG A 308 3.72 -4.22 12.88
N PHE A 309 2.60 -4.28 13.59
CA PHE A 309 2.59 -4.31 15.06
C PHE A 309 3.41 -5.49 15.60
N LEU A 310 3.16 -6.70 15.11
CA LEU A 310 3.86 -7.90 15.58
C LEU A 310 5.35 -7.86 15.29
N THR A 311 5.74 -7.39 14.10
CA THR A 311 7.16 -7.24 13.75
C THR A 311 7.86 -6.29 14.73
N GLU A 312 7.34 -5.07 14.91
CA GLU A 312 7.95 -4.07 15.78
C GLU A 312 7.95 -4.52 17.25
N ALA A 313 6.81 -5.02 17.75
CA ALA A 313 6.67 -5.43 19.14
C ALA A 313 7.62 -6.57 19.48
N PHE A 314 7.72 -7.56 18.59
CA PHE A 314 8.57 -8.72 18.85
C PHE A 314 10.05 -8.37 18.64
N CYS A 315 10.39 -7.43 17.75
CA CYS A 315 11.75 -6.88 17.67
C CYS A 315 12.19 -6.25 19.00
N HIS A 316 11.33 -5.48 19.67
CA HIS A 316 11.63 -4.93 21.00
C HIS A 316 11.79 -6.01 22.08
N LEU A 317 11.04 -7.11 21.99
CA LEU A 317 11.15 -8.24 22.92
C LEU A 317 12.39 -9.12 22.70
N ARG A 318 13.10 -8.95 21.58
CA ARG A 318 14.36 -9.65 21.24
C ARG A 318 14.23 -11.19 21.31
N PRO A 319 13.55 -11.85 20.36
CA PRO A 319 13.37 -13.30 20.33
C PRO A 319 14.67 -14.10 20.16
N GLY A 320 15.80 -13.45 19.85
CA GLY A 320 17.10 -14.13 19.61
C GLY A 320 17.26 -14.66 18.19
N LEU A 321 16.49 -14.14 17.23
CA LEU A 321 16.57 -14.43 15.80
C LEU A 321 16.35 -13.15 14.99
N SER A 322 16.70 -13.17 13.71
CA SER A 322 16.49 -12.02 12.82
C SER A 322 15.04 -11.93 12.39
N LEU A 323 14.24 -11.11 13.09
CA LEU A 323 12.83 -10.87 12.76
C LEU A 323 12.70 -9.72 11.74
N MET A 324 11.90 -9.95 10.70
CA MET A 324 11.60 -8.98 9.65
C MET A 324 10.10 -8.98 9.37
N GLY A 325 9.60 -7.92 8.74
CA GLY A 325 8.18 -7.81 8.37
C GLY A 325 8.01 -7.32 6.95
N LEU A 326 6.99 -7.84 6.25
CA LEU A 326 6.67 -7.48 4.87
C LEU A 326 5.15 -7.29 4.70
N TRP A 327 4.72 -6.06 4.43
CA TRP A 327 3.30 -5.73 4.23
C TRP A 327 3.11 -4.73 3.08
N GLY A 328 1.88 -4.64 2.56
CA GLY A 328 1.57 -3.94 1.31
C GLY A 328 1.89 -2.44 1.29
N THR A 329 1.64 -1.73 2.41
CA THR A 329 1.82 -0.26 2.51
C THR A 329 3.26 0.19 2.71
N MET A 330 4.23 -0.74 2.76
CA MET A 330 5.65 -0.37 2.86
C MET A 330 6.15 0.27 1.55
N ASN A 331 7.08 1.22 1.67
CA ASN A 331 7.80 1.77 0.51
C ASN A 331 8.46 0.64 -0.29
N GLN A 332 8.32 0.68 -1.63
CA GLN A 332 8.80 -0.36 -2.54
C GLN A 332 10.30 -0.67 -2.40
N MET A 333 11.14 0.36 -2.26
CA MET A 333 12.59 0.16 -2.12
C MET A 333 12.92 -0.57 -0.83
N LYS A 334 12.26 -0.19 0.28
CA LYS A 334 12.38 -0.87 1.57
C LYS A 334 11.85 -2.31 1.52
N ARG A 335 10.74 -2.57 0.80
CA ARG A 335 10.20 -3.93 0.60
C ARG A 335 11.22 -4.84 -0.08
N LEU A 336 11.81 -4.37 -1.18
CA LEU A 336 12.83 -5.13 -1.92
C LEU A 336 14.09 -5.36 -1.08
N GLU A 337 14.50 -4.39 -0.27
CA GLU A 337 15.62 -4.53 0.64
C GLU A 337 15.36 -5.60 1.71
N VAL A 338 14.20 -5.55 2.38
CA VAL A 338 13.83 -6.55 3.40
C VAL A 338 13.72 -7.94 2.78
N PHE A 339 13.12 -8.05 1.58
CA PHE A 339 13.04 -9.32 0.85
C PHE A 339 14.44 -9.90 0.55
N LYS A 340 15.36 -9.08 0.02
CA LYS A 340 16.75 -9.49 -0.22
C LYS A 340 17.45 -9.87 1.08
N LYS A 341 17.26 -9.10 2.15
CA LYS A 341 17.85 -9.37 3.48
C LYS A 341 17.38 -10.72 4.03
N PHE A 342 16.10 -11.04 3.89
CA PHE A 342 15.56 -12.35 4.30
C PHE A 342 16.08 -13.48 3.42
N ASN A 343 16.18 -13.27 2.10
CA ASN A 343 16.72 -14.27 1.18
C ASN A 343 18.21 -14.58 1.40
N ASN A 344 19.01 -13.57 1.75
CA ASN A 344 20.43 -13.75 2.06
C ASN A 344 20.68 -14.50 3.38
N LYS A 345 19.68 -14.59 4.27
CA LYS A 345 19.77 -15.39 5.49
C LYS A 345 19.47 -16.85 5.18
N THR A 346 20.37 -17.75 5.59
CA THR A 346 20.23 -19.20 5.40
C THR A 346 19.56 -19.89 6.58
N TYR A 347 19.71 -19.36 7.80
CA TYR A 347 19.10 -19.90 9.02
C TYR A 347 18.84 -18.78 10.05
N GLY A 348 18.00 -19.07 11.04
CA GLY A 348 17.71 -18.17 12.17
C GLY A 348 17.10 -16.82 11.80
N ALA A 349 16.19 -16.83 10.82
CA ALA A 349 15.45 -15.67 10.37
C ALA A 349 13.95 -15.99 10.35
N ALA A 350 13.13 -15.04 10.78
CA ALA A 350 11.69 -15.14 10.68
C ALA A 350 11.15 -13.90 9.96
N MET A 351 10.18 -14.10 9.08
CA MET A 351 9.50 -12.99 8.41
C MET A 351 8.00 -13.05 8.64
N ILE A 352 7.42 -11.98 9.17
CA ILE A 352 5.97 -11.83 9.32
C ILE A 352 5.44 -11.09 8.08
N ALA A 353 4.54 -11.72 7.32
CA ALA A 353 4.05 -11.17 6.06
C ALA A 353 2.54 -11.29 5.92
N THR A 354 1.94 -10.38 5.16
CA THR A 354 0.58 -10.55 4.66
C THR A 354 0.58 -11.29 3.34
N ASP A 355 -0.56 -11.90 2.98
CA ASP A 355 -0.71 -12.56 1.68
C ASP A 355 -0.32 -11.64 0.54
N VAL A 356 -0.95 -10.48 0.41
CA VAL A 356 -0.69 -9.48 -0.65
C VAL A 356 0.80 -9.16 -0.79
N ALA A 357 1.52 -9.09 0.34
CA ALA A 357 2.94 -8.73 0.35
C ALA A 357 3.87 -9.91 0.03
N SER A 358 3.40 -11.16 0.19
CA SER A 358 4.21 -12.37 0.01
C SER A 358 3.74 -13.30 -1.11
N ARG A 359 2.60 -13.01 -1.76
CA ARG A 359 2.16 -13.71 -2.98
C ARG A 359 3.21 -13.56 -4.08
N GLY A 360 3.47 -14.65 -4.82
CA GLY A 360 4.47 -14.69 -5.88
C GLY A 360 5.94 -14.66 -5.43
N LEU A 361 6.25 -14.33 -4.17
CA LEU A 361 7.64 -14.24 -3.70
C LEU A 361 8.34 -15.60 -3.62
N ASP A 362 9.53 -15.69 -4.20
CA ASP A 362 10.44 -16.81 -3.97
C ASP A 362 11.36 -16.56 -2.79
N PHE A 363 11.08 -17.29 -1.72
CA PHE A 363 11.94 -17.31 -0.57
C PHE A 363 12.89 -18.49 -0.65
N ALA A 364 14.19 -18.21 -0.65
CA ALA A 364 15.19 -19.26 -0.69
C ALA A 364 15.17 -20.08 0.61
N ARG A 365 14.95 -21.40 0.49
CA ARG A 365 15.09 -22.39 1.57
C ARG A 365 14.32 -22.04 2.86
N VAL A 366 13.02 -21.80 2.77
CA VAL A 366 12.17 -21.66 3.96
C VAL A 366 11.93 -23.03 4.58
N ASP A 367 12.26 -23.20 5.86
CA ASP A 367 12.07 -24.47 6.57
C ASP A 367 10.62 -24.65 7.04
N ILE A 368 10.03 -23.57 7.57
CA ILE A 368 8.67 -23.59 8.13
C ILE A 368 7.83 -22.44 7.58
N VAL A 369 6.64 -22.75 7.11
CA VAL A 369 5.55 -21.78 6.89
C VAL A 369 4.54 -21.90 8.02
N LEU A 370 4.41 -20.87 8.84
CA LEU A 370 3.38 -20.76 9.87
C LEU A 370 2.25 -19.86 9.37
N GLN A 371 1.05 -20.38 9.29
CA GLN A 371 -0.15 -19.61 8.98
C GLN A 371 -0.85 -19.27 10.29
N LEU A 372 -0.51 -18.11 10.88
CA LEU A 372 -1.02 -17.69 12.18
C LEU A 372 -2.52 -17.36 12.11
N ASP A 373 -2.92 -16.72 11.03
CA ASP A 373 -4.33 -16.47 10.72
C ASP A 373 -4.80 -17.43 9.63
N CYS A 374 -6.02 -17.97 9.78
CA CYS A 374 -6.64 -18.84 8.79
C CYS A 374 -6.71 -18.13 7.42
N PRO A 375 -6.30 -18.78 6.31
CA PRO A 375 -6.49 -18.24 4.97
C PRO A 375 -7.98 -18.15 4.62
N VAL A 376 -8.36 -17.22 3.74
CA VAL A 376 -9.75 -17.00 3.35
C VAL A 376 -10.29 -18.17 2.54
N ASP A 377 -9.48 -18.67 1.62
CA ASP A 377 -9.81 -19.74 0.69
C ASP A 377 -8.70 -20.79 0.61
N VAL A 378 -9.05 -21.97 0.09
CA VAL A 378 -8.11 -23.08 -0.10
C VAL A 378 -6.99 -22.71 -1.07
N ASP A 379 -7.27 -21.85 -2.05
CA ASP A 379 -6.26 -21.39 -2.99
C ASP A 379 -5.22 -20.50 -2.29
N ASP A 380 -5.61 -19.68 -1.32
CA ASP A 380 -4.63 -18.95 -0.49
C ASP A 380 -3.80 -19.90 0.36
N TYR A 381 -4.40 -20.97 0.91
CA TYR A 381 -3.66 -22.01 1.62
C TYR A 381 -2.57 -22.64 0.74
N ILE A 382 -2.91 -23.12 -0.46
CA ILE A 382 -1.97 -23.73 -1.41
C ILE A 382 -0.81 -22.78 -1.72
N HIS A 383 -1.10 -21.47 -1.87
CA HIS A 383 -0.08 -20.47 -2.18
C HIS A 383 0.84 -20.12 -1.01
N ARG A 384 0.32 -20.16 0.23
CA ARG A 384 1.10 -19.98 1.45
C ARG A 384 2.05 -21.16 1.67
N VAL A 385 1.55 -22.39 1.59
CA VAL A 385 2.39 -23.59 1.81
C VAL A 385 3.41 -23.82 0.70
N GLY A 386 3.10 -23.40 -0.53
CA GLY A 386 4.04 -23.39 -1.66
C GLY A 386 5.26 -22.44 -1.51
N ARG A 387 5.39 -21.75 -0.37
CA ARG A 387 6.60 -20.98 -0.03
C ARG A 387 7.71 -21.85 0.57
N THR A 388 7.42 -23.08 0.99
CA THR A 388 8.39 -24.08 1.43
C THR A 388 8.36 -25.32 0.52
N ALA A 389 9.18 -26.33 0.81
CA ALA A 389 9.27 -27.59 0.07
C ALA A 389 9.52 -27.45 -1.45
N ARG A 390 10.45 -26.57 -1.85
CA ARG A 390 10.81 -26.31 -3.25
C ARG A 390 11.96 -27.19 -3.73
N MET A 391 11.95 -27.62 -5.00
CA MET A 391 13.03 -28.39 -5.64
C MET A 391 13.52 -29.56 -4.76
N ASP A 392 12.59 -30.41 -4.32
CA ASP A 392 12.82 -31.58 -3.44
C ASP A 392 13.33 -31.28 -2.02
N ALA A 393 13.42 -30.01 -1.63
CA ALA A 393 13.65 -29.66 -0.24
C ALA A 393 12.47 -30.12 0.64
N LYS A 394 12.79 -30.49 1.88
CA LYS A 394 11.79 -30.73 2.92
C LYS A 394 11.25 -29.38 3.40
N GLY A 395 9.97 -29.35 3.72
CA GLY A 395 9.30 -28.17 4.25
C GLY A 395 8.18 -28.53 5.20
N GLU A 396 7.95 -27.69 6.19
CA GLU A 396 6.88 -27.86 7.17
C GLU A 396 5.89 -26.70 7.04
N ALA A 397 4.61 -27.01 6.89
CA ALA A 397 3.53 -26.04 6.89
C ALA A 397 2.62 -26.28 8.10
N ILE A 398 2.46 -25.25 8.93
CA ILE A 398 1.66 -25.30 10.16
C ILE A 398 0.51 -24.30 10.01
N LEU A 399 -0.72 -24.75 10.17
CA LEU A 399 -1.92 -23.93 10.17
C LEU A 399 -2.46 -23.75 11.59
N VAL A 400 -2.70 -22.51 12.00
CA VAL A 400 -3.36 -22.20 13.28
C VAL A 400 -4.84 -21.92 13.03
N LEU A 401 -5.71 -22.70 13.66
CA LEU A 401 -7.16 -22.56 13.55
C LEU A 401 -7.75 -22.23 14.92
N THR A 402 -8.82 -21.44 14.95
CA THR A 402 -9.64 -21.32 16.15
C THR A 402 -10.61 -22.49 16.27
N PRO A 403 -11.15 -22.79 17.47
CA PRO A 403 -12.13 -23.85 17.65
C PRO A 403 -13.35 -23.73 16.71
N ALA A 404 -13.80 -22.49 16.45
CA ALA A 404 -14.89 -22.22 15.52
C ALA A 404 -14.51 -22.45 14.04
N GLN A 405 -13.24 -22.24 13.68
CA GLN A 405 -12.74 -22.37 12.30
C GLN A 405 -12.43 -23.81 11.89
N GLU A 406 -12.09 -24.69 12.86
CA GLU A 406 -11.55 -26.03 12.61
C GLU A 406 -12.41 -26.84 11.62
N GLN A 407 -13.70 -27.01 11.93
CA GLN A 407 -14.57 -27.90 11.17
C GLN A 407 -14.81 -27.39 9.74
N ALA A 408 -15.10 -26.09 9.59
CA ALA A 408 -15.44 -25.50 8.30
C ALA A 408 -14.23 -25.45 7.37
N MET A 409 -13.04 -25.11 7.89
CA MET A 409 -11.82 -25.08 7.08
C MET A 409 -11.37 -26.49 6.66
N LEU A 410 -11.45 -27.48 7.56
CA LEU A 410 -11.05 -28.85 7.26
C LEU A 410 -11.93 -29.46 6.14
N THR A 411 -13.24 -29.22 6.20
CA THR A 411 -14.18 -29.66 5.15
C THR A 411 -13.80 -29.09 3.77
N ARG A 412 -13.40 -27.81 3.71
CA ARG A 412 -12.98 -27.16 2.46
C ARG A 412 -11.65 -27.69 1.93
N LEU A 413 -10.69 -27.98 2.82
CA LEU A 413 -9.40 -28.58 2.44
C LEU A 413 -9.58 -30.02 1.91
N GLN A 414 -10.43 -30.80 2.56
CA GLN A 414 -10.78 -32.16 2.12
C GLN A 414 -11.44 -32.15 0.75
N ALA A 415 -12.30 -31.16 0.44
CA ALA A 415 -12.91 -31.01 -0.87
C ALA A 415 -11.90 -30.81 -2.02
N ARG A 416 -10.67 -30.37 -1.72
CA ARG A 416 -9.55 -30.28 -2.69
C ARG A 416 -8.50 -31.38 -2.51
N ASN A 417 -8.82 -32.48 -1.81
CA ASN A 417 -7.91 -33.60 -1.52
C ASN A 417 -6.62 -33.20 -0.76
N ILE A 418 -6.69 -32.16 0.08
CA ILE A 418 -5.55 -31.75 0.93
C ILE A 418 -5.74 -32.38 2.32
N LEU A 419 -4.87 -33.33 2.65
CA LEU A 419 -4.86 -34.00 3.95
C LEU A 419 -3.88 -33.30 4.89
N ILE A 420 -4.40 -32.74 5.98
CA ILE A 420 -3.62 -32.07 7.03
C ILE A 420 -3.67 -32.85 8.34
N THR A 421 -2.54 -32.97 9.03
CA THR A 421 -2.45 -33.73 10.30
C THR A 421 -2.67 -32.82 11.50
N LYS A 422 -3.51 -33.22 12.46
CA LYS A 422 -3.68 -32.49 13.72
C LYS A 422 -2.47 -32.72 14.63
N ILE A 423 -1.86 -31.64 15.10
CA ILE A 423 -0.81 -31.66 16.12
C ILE A 423 -1.32 -30.97 17.38
N SER A 424 -0.95 -31.50 18.55
CA SER A 424 -1.23 -30.86 19.84
C SER A 424 -0.07 -29.97 20.25
N VAL A 425 -0.37 -28.74 20.66
CA VAL A 425 0.62 -27.83 21.25
C VAL A 425 0.81 -28.21 22.71
N ASN A 426 2.06 -28.31 23.15
CA ASN A 426 2.36 -28.54 24.56
C ASN A 426 2.11 -27.24 25.34
N GLU A 427 1.00 -27.17 26.07
CA GLU A 427 0.60 -26.00 26.87
C GLU A 427 1.70 -25.52 27.82
N LYS A 428 2.54 -26.44 28.33
CA LYS A 428 3.66 -26.11 29.23
C LYS A 428 4.76 -25.28 28.58
N GLN A 429 4.86 -25.30 27.25
CA GLN A 429 5.85 -24.54 26.50
C GLN A 429 5.32 -23.17 26.04
N ILE A 430 4.02 -22.91 26.21
CA ILE A 430 3.43 -21.62 25.84
C ILE A 430 3.79 -20.60 26.91
N MET A 431 4.59 -19.60 26.51
CA MET A 431 4.93 -18.48 27.39
C MET A 431 3.92 -17.36 27.22
N ASP A 432 3.31 -16.92 28.32
CA ASP A 432 2.47 -15.71 28.31
C ASP A 432 3.33 -14.45 28.14
N ILE A 433 3.10 -13.69 27.05
CA ILE A 433 3.81 -12.44 26.75
C ILE A 433 2.95 -11.22 27.06
N SER A 434 1.69 -11.36 27.44
CA SER A 434 0.78 -10.23 27.67
C SER A 434 1.41 -9.16 28.59
N LYS A 435 2.03 -9.56 29.70
CA LYS A 435 2.76 -8.67 30.64
C LYS A 435 3.98 -8.00 30.01
N ARG A 436 4.73 -8.71 29.16
CA ARG A 436 5.91 -8.16 28.48
C ARG A 436 5.50 -7.18 27.37
N LEU A 437 4.44 -7.49 26.63
CA LEU A 437 3.85 -6.59 25.64
C LEU A 437 3.31 -5.32 26.30
N GLN A 438 2.64 -5.43 27.45
CA GLN A 438 2.23 -4.26 28.26
C GLN A 438 3.43 -3.38 28.61
N SER A 439 4.56 -3.98 29.03
CA SER A 439 5.79 -3.23 29.32
C SER A 439 6.34 -2.51 28.07
N VAL A 440 6.40 -3.17 26.93
CA VAL A 440 6.86 -2.55 25.66
C VAL A 440 5.92 -1.42 25.22
N ILE A 441 4.60 -1.61 25.33
CA ILE A 441 3.61 -0.59 24.98
C ILE A 441 3.68 0.61 25.93
N ALA A 442 3.95 0.39 27.21
CA ALA A 442 4.14 1.45 28.18
C ALA A 442 5.44 2.25 27.95
N GLN A 443 6.51 1.57 27.52
CA GLN A 443 7.80 2.20 27.20
C GLN A 443 7.75 3.03 25.91
N TYR A 444 7.07 2.53 24.87
CA TYR A 444 7.05 3.15 23.55
C TYR A 444 5.63 3.63 23.18
N PRO A 445 5.30 4.93 23.30
CA PRO A 445 3.93 5.42 23.08
C PRO A 445 3.41 5.17 21.66
N GLY A 446 4.28 5.19 20.64
CA GLY A 446 3.90 4.83 19.26
C GLY A 446 3.43 3.37 19.10
N MET A 447 3.90 2.47 19.97
CA MET A 447 3.48 1.06 19.96
C MET A 447 2.04 0.89 20.43
N LYS A 448 1.57 1.74 21.35
CA LYS A 448 0.16 1.74 21.78
C LYS A 448 -0.78 2.01 20.61
N GLU A 449 -0.45 2.99 19.77
CA GLU A 449 -1.26 3.29 18.58
C GLU A 449 -1.24 2.14 17.56
N PHE A 450 -0.07 1.54 17.32
CA PHE A 450 0.02 0.39 16.43
C PHE A 450 -0.78 -0.81 16.95
N ALA A 451 -0.75 -1.08 18.26
CA ALA A 451 -1.54 -2.14 18.88
C ALA A 451 -3.05 -1.89 18.69
N GLN A 452 -3.54 -0.68 18.98
CA GLN A 452 -4.95 -0.32 18.81
C GLN A 452 -5.39 -0.39 17.34
N ARG A 453 -4.59 0.14 16.41
CA ARG A 453 -4.86 0.10 14.97
C ARG A 453 -4.86 -1.34 14.44
N SER A 454 -3.95 -2.19 14.94
CA SER A 454 -3.90 -3.61 14.60
C SER A 454 -5.13 -4.35 15.08
N PHE A 455 -5.51 -4.17 16.34
CA PHE A 455 -6.70 -4.79 16.92
C PHE A 455 -7.96 -4.47 16.12
N VAL A 456 -8.19 -3.19 15.83
CA VAL A 456 -9.35 -2.75 15.03
C VAL A 456 -9.29 -3.31 13.61
N ALA A 457 -8.09 -3.38 12.99
CA ALA A 457 -7.93 -3.92 11.65
C ALA A 457 -8.21 -5.41 11.57
N TYR A 458 -7.75 -6.20 12.56
CA TYR A 458 -8.01 -7.63 12.62
C TYR A 458 -9.52 -7.93 12.69
N ILE A 459 -10.25 -7.21 13.56
CA ILE A 459 -11.70 -7.34 13.66
C ILE A 459 -12.39 -6.91 12.36
N ARG A 460 -11.93 -5.83 11.70
CA ARG A 460 -12.44 -5.42 10.37
C ARG A 460 -12.22 -6.54 9.35
N THR A 461 -11.07 -7.19 9.35
CA THR A 461 -10.77 -8.28 8.41
C THR A 461 -11.72 -9.47 8.60
N ILE A 462 -11.96 -9.91 9.84
CA ILE A 462 -12.96 -10.98 10.12
C ILE A 462 -14.36 -10.55 9.64
N TYR A 463 -14.74 -9.28 9.87
CA TYR A 463 -16.03 -8.76 9.42
C TYR A 463 -16.18 -8.73 7.90
N LEU A 464 -15.13 -8.36 7.16
CA LEU A 464 -15.15 -8.22 5.70
C LEU A 464 -15.03 -9.54 4.94
N MET A 465 -14.52 -10.60 5.58
CA MET A 465 -14.37 -11.90 4.92
C MET A 465 -15.72 -12.49 4.51
N ARG A 466 -15.77 -13.03 3.28
CA ARG A 466 -17.00 -13.57 2.64
C ARG A 466 -17.55 -14.82 3.33
N ASN A 467 -16.66 -15.68 3.80
CA ASN A 467 -17.01 -17.00 4.34
C ASN A 467 -17.45 -16.90 5.80
N LYS A 468 -18.72 -16.60 6.05
CA LYS A 468 -19.26 -16.47 7.42
C LYS A 468 -19.23 -17.77 8.20
N ASP A 469 -19.30 -18.93 7.54
CA ASP A 469 -19.19 -20.23 8.20
C ASP A 469 -17.84 -20.43 8.90
N VAL A 470 -16.78 -19.85 8.35
CA VAL A 470 -15.42 -19.92 8.92
C VAL A 470 -15.14 -18.69 9.80
N PHE A 471 -15.58 -17.50 9.36
CA PHE A 471 -15.25 -16.22 9.97
C PHE A 471 -16.49 -15.59 10.62
N ASN A 472 -16.67 -15.90 11.90
CA ASN A 472 -17.71 -15.31 12.74
C ASN A 472 -17.11 -14.32 13.74
N LEU A 473 -17.75 -13.15 13.88
CA LEU A 473 -17.36 -12.17 14.91
C LEU A 473 -17.84 -12.57 16.30
N ASP A 474 -19.01 -13.22 16.39
CA ASP A 474 -19.66 -13.52 17.67
C ASP A 474 -18.88 -14.53 18.52
N THR A 475 -18.02 -15.32 17.88
CA THR A 475 -17.15 -16.31 18.54
C THR A 475 -15.88 -15.70 19.13
N VAL A 476 -15.57 -14.43 18.82
CA VAL A 476 -14.30 -13.80 19.20
C VAL A 476 -14.48 -13.00 20.48
N ASP A 477 -13.76 -13.37 21.55
CA ASP A 477 -13.72 -12.58 22.78
C ASP A 477 -12.85 -11.32 22.59
N LEU A 478 -13.52 -10.19 22.35
CA LEU A 478 -12.89 -8.89 22.16
C LEU A 478 -12.07 -8.42 23.36
N ALA A 479 -12.47 -8.78 24.59
CA ALA A 479 -11.80 -8.33 25.80
C ALA A 479 -10.49 -9.09 26.04
N SER A 480 -10.54 -10.43 25.92
CA SER A 480 -9.34 -11.27 26.04
C SER A 480 -8.36 -11.02 24.91
N LEU A 481 -8.85 -10.80 23.69
CA LEU A 481 -8.01 -10.40 22.56
C LEU A 481 -7.33 -9.04 22.81
N ALA A 482 -8.03 -8.03 23.33
CA ALA A 482 -7.38 -6.75 23.65
C ALA A 482 -6.28 -6.90 24.71
N LYS A 483 -6.49 -7.76 25.70
CA LYS A 483 -5.50 -8.08 26.74
C LYS A 483 -4.26 -8.77 26.17
N SER A 484 -4.42 -9.68 25.21
CA SER A 484 -3.28 -10.39 24.58
C SER A 484 -2.38 -9.44 23.79
N TYR A 485 -2.96 -8.42 23.14
CA TYR A 485 -2.21 -7.32 22.51
C TYR A 485 -1.45 -6.43 23.50
N GLY A 486 -1.65 -6.61 24.81
CA GLY A 486 -1.06 -5.78 25.87
C GLY A 486 -1.78 -4.44 26.06
N LEU A 487 -3.01 -4.30 25.57
CA LEU A 487 -3.84 -3.11 25.79
C LEU A 487 -4.54 -3.22 27.15
N ALA A 488 -4.47 -2.15 27.95
CA ALA A 488 -5.14 -2.10 29.25
C ALA A 488 -6.67 -1.93 29.14
N ALA A 489 -7.15 -1.36 28.03
CA ALA A 489 -8.56 -1.13 27.77
C ALA A 489 -8.93 -1.56 26.34
N THR A 490 -10.08 -2.18 26.18
CA THR A 490 -10.62 -2.62 24.88
C THR A 490 -10.93 -1.40 24.00
N PRO A 491 -10.25 -1.24 22.85
CA PRO A 491 -10.53 -0.13 21.93
C PRO A 491 -11.97 -0.15 21.41
N ARG A 492 -12.59 1.03 21.30
CA ARG A 492 -13.95 1.15 20.78
C ARG A 492 -13.96 0.96 19.26
N VAL A 493 -14.60 -0.11 18.82
CA VAL A 493 -14.77 -0.43 17.40
C VAL A 493 -16.04 0.21 16.85
N ARG A 494 -15.91 1.38 16.19
CA ARG A 494 -17.06 2.19 15.74
C ARG A 494 -17.98 1.49 14.74
N PHE A 495 -17.45 0.67 13.84
CA PHE A 495 -18.25 0.04 12.78
C PHE A 495 -19.20 -1.03 13.33
N LEU A 496 -18.83 -1.77 14.39
CA LEU A 496 -19.73 -2.76 15.01
C LEU A 496 -21.01 -2.10 15.53
N LYS A 497 -20.91 -0.89 16.09
CA LYS A 497 -22.10 -0.10 16.49
C LYS A 497 -22.97 0.30 15.29
N ARG A 498 -22.35 0.66 14.16
CA ARG A 498 -23.11 0.99 12.93
C ARG A 498 -23.85 -0.24 12.39
N VAL A 499 -23.22 -1.41 12.41
CA VAL A 499 -23.82 -2.67 11.97
C VAL A 499 -24.95 -3.09 12.90
N ALA A 500 -24.73 -3.06 14.21
CA ALA A 500 -25.76 -3.33 15.22
C ALA A 500 -26.94 -2.35 15.10
N ASN A 501 -26.67 -1.06 14.86
CA ASN A 501 -27.73 -0.07 14.64
C ASN A 501 -28.51 -0.34 13.35
N LYS A 502 -27.86 -0.77 12.25
CA LYS A 502 -28.54 -1.16 11.01
C LYS A 502 -29.41 -2.42 11.22
N GLN A 503 -28.92 -3.42 11.94
CA GLN A 503 -29.70 -4.62 12.28
C GLN A 503 -30.88 -4.29 13.18
N ASN A 504 -30.69 -3.44 14.19
CA ASN A 504 -31.77 -2.97 15.06
C ASN A 504 -32.79 -2.10 14.32
N LEU A 505 -32.38 -1.30 13.32
CA LEU A 505 -33.30 -0.56 12.45
C LEU A 505 -34.17 -1.52 11.63
N HIS A 506 -33.60 -2.58 11.05
CA HIS A 506 -34.38 -3.61 10.36
C HIS A 506 -35.32 -4.37 11.31
N ALA A 507 -34.85 -4.76 12.51
CA ALA A 507 -35.68 -5.43 13.51
C ALA A 507 -36.82 -4.54 14.02
N THR A 508 -36.59 -3.24 14.19
CA THR A 508 -37.61 -2.28 14.62
C THR A 508 -38.65 -2.04 13.52
N ILE A 509 -38.24 -2.05 12.24
CA ILE A 509 -39.17 -1.97 11.10
C ILE A 509 -40.03 -3.24 11.03
N SER A 510 -39.47 -4.42 11.25
CA SER A 510 -40.23 -5.68 11.26
C SER A 510 -41.16 -5.81 12.47
N GLN A 511 -40.79 -5.28 13.64
CA GLN A 511 -41.63 -5.37 14.85
C GLN A 511 -42.72 -4.30 14.94
N LYS A 512 -42.59 -3.16 14.24
CA LYS A 512 -43.60 -2.08 14.26
C LYS A 512 -44.63 -2.16 13.14
N GLN A 513 -44.69 -3.27 12.38
CA GLN A 513 -45.75 -3.52 11.41
C GLN A 513 -47.13 -3.78 12.06
N GLY A 514 -47.22 -3.94 13.39
CA GLY A 514 -48.47 -4.27 14.08
C GLY A 514 -49.30 -3.09 14.57
N GLU A 515 -48.71 -2.00 15.02
CA GLU A 515 -49.44 -0.98 15.79
C GLU A 515 -48.80 0.39 15.60
N LYS A 516 -49.30 1.20 14.67
CA LYS A 516 -49.26 2.67 14.66
C LYS A 516 -49.96 3.23 13.42
N SER A 517 -50.74 4.29 13.60
CA SER A 517 -51.55 4.94 12.57
C SER A 517 -50.66 5.57 11.47
N ALA A 518 -51.21 5.62 10.25
CA ALA A 518 -50.51 6.04 9.04
C ALA A 518 -49.84 7.43 9.12
N GLU A 519 -50.35 8.32 9.96
CA GLU A 519 -49.82 9.68 10.14
C GLU A 519 -48.44 9.66 10.85
N GLU A 520 -48.23 8.82 11.86
CA GLU A 520 -46.92 8.68 12.51
C GLU A 520 -45.88 8.00 11.58
N LEU A 521 -46.32 7.12 10.67
CA LEU A 521 -45.46 6.50 9.65
C LEU A 521 -44.96 7.55 8.64
N VAL A 522 -45.84 8.45 8.20
CA VAL A 522 -45.49 9.55 7.29
C VAL A 522 -44.57 10.55 7.97
N GLU A 523 -44.81 10.89 9.25
CA GLU A 523 -43.94 11.81 9.99
C GLU A 523 -42.53 11.22 10.25
N MET A 524 -42.44 9.90 10.52
CA MET A 524 -41.15 9.18 10.56
C MET A 524 -40.46 9.09 9.19
N MET A 525 -41.21 8.88 8.10
CA MET A 525 -40.63 8.91 6.74
C MET A 525 -40.16 10.31 6.36
N ILE A 526 -40.89 11.37 6.72
CA ILE A 526 -40.51 12.76 6.41
C ILE A 526 -39.31 13.21 7.25
N SER A 527 -39.23 12.84 8.53
CA SER A 527 -38.05 13.12 9.35
C SER A 527 -36.82 12.32 8.87
N SER A 528 -37.01 11.08 8.41
CA SER A 528 -35.97 10.28 7.74
C SER A 528 -35.55 10.87 6.39
N ALA A 529 -36.49 11.42 5.61
CA ALA A 529 -36.23 12.04 4.32
C ALA A 529 -35.58 13.43 4.45
N LYS A 530 -35.88 14.20 5.50
CA LYS A 530 -35.21 15.48 5.79
C LYS A 530 -33.75 15.29 6.22
N GLY A 531 -33.42 14.14 6.82
CA GLY A 531 -32.03 13.71 7.05
C GLY A 531 -31.36 13.03 5.86
N GLY A 532 -32.13 12.63 4.83
CA GLY A 532 -31.71 11.70 3.79
C GLY A 532 -31.90 12.16 2.34
N LYS A 533 -32.10 13.46 2.06
CA LYS A 533 -32.13 14.00 0.67
C LYS A 533 -30.74 14.00 0.03
N LYS A 534 -30.21 12.80 -0.25
CA LYS A 534 -29.20 12.43 -1.26
C LYS A 534 -28.95 10.91 -1.17
N ALA A 535 -29.91 10.10 -1.60
CA ALA A 535 -29.71 8.76 -2.15
C ALA A 535 -31.09 8.12 -2.38
N MET A 536 -31.61 8.25 -3.60
CA MET A 536 -32.63 7.35 -4.13
C MET A 536 -32.48 7.41 -5.65
N GLU A 537 -31.58 6.57 -6.16
CA GLU A 537 -31.68 6.00 -7.50
C GLU A 537 -31.41 4.50 -7.32
N SER A 538 -32.20 3.74 -8.06
CA SER A 538 -32.58 2.33 -7.94
C SER A 538 -31.46 1.30 -7.77
N ASP A 539 -31.78 0.29 -6.97
CA ASP A 539 -31.11 -0.99 -6.80
C ASP A 539 -30.98 -1.77 -8.12
N GLU A 540 -29.81 -1.81 -8.74
CA GLU A 540 -29.32 -2.94 -9.56
C GLU A 540 -27.79 -3.00 -9.48
N ASP A 541 -27.27 -4.11 -8.95
CA ASP A 541 -25.92 -4.67 -9.11
C ASP A 541 -24.73 -3.71 -9.31
N ASP A 542 -24.13 -3.21 -8.22
CA ASP A 542 -22.73 -2.76 -8.26
C ASP A 542 -22.02 -2.99 -6.92
N SER A 543 -21.67 -4.26 -6.66
CA SER A 543 -20.98 -4.71 -5.44
C SER A 543 -19.44 -4.60 -5.50
N ASN A 544 -18.87 -3.82 -6.43
CA ASN A 544 -17.41 -3.85 -6.69
C ASN A 544 -16.65 -2.52 -6.56
N ASN A 545 -17.16 -1.50 -5.84
CA ASN A 545 -16.46 -0.21 -5.70
C ASN A 545 -16.35 0.34 -4.25
N GLU A 546 -16.19 -0.50 -3.23
CA GLU A 546 -15.88 -0.04 -1.86
C GLU A 546 -14.38 -0.11 -1.46
N ASP A 547 -13.47 -0.55 -2.34
CA ASP A 547 -12.08 -0.79 -1.92
C ASP A 547 -11.14 0.44 -1.92
N ASP A 548 -11.49 1.58 -2.54
CA ASP A 548 -10.51 2.68 -2.74
C ASP A 548 -10.84 4.06 -2.14
N ASN A 549 -11.85 4.21 -1.27
CA ASN A 549 -12.20 5.53 -0.71
C ASN A 549 -12.40 5.57 0.82
N ILE A 550 -11.58 4.87 1.61
CA ILE A 550 -11.51 5.07 3.07
C ILE A 550 -10.07 4.95 3.58
N GLU A 551 -9.18 5.78 3.05
CA GLU A 551 -7.98 6.19 3.78
C GLU A 551 -8.39 7.38 4.67
N ASP A 552 -8.08 7.31 5.98
CA ASP A 552 -8.30 8.34 7.00
C ASP A 552 -9.70 8.44 7.67
N GLU A 553 -10.27 7.34 8.16
CA GLU A 553 -11.18 7.44 9.31
C GLU A 553 -10.36 7.72 10.59
N GLU A 554 -10.36 8.99 11.02
CA GLU A 554 -9.74 9.47 12.26
C GLU A 554 -10.24 8.67 13.47
N ILE A 555 -9.31 7.96 14.14
CA ILE A 555 -9.58 7.18 15.35
C ILE A 555 -9.53 8.15 16.54
N ASP A 556 -10.67 8.37 17.19
CA ASP A 556 -10.74 9.09 18.46
C ASP A 556 -10.05 8.26 19.55
N LEU A 557 -8.87 8.73 19.95
CA LEU A 557 -8.09 8.22 21.06
C LEU A 557 -8.75 8.69 22.36
N GLY A 558 -9.85 8.03 22.75
CA GLY A 558 -10.63 8.40 23.92
C GLY A 558 -9.77 8.53 25.19
N LEU A 559 -9.37 9.76 25.51
CA LEU A 559 -8.88 10.18 26.81
C LEU A 559 -10.10 10.44 27.71
N GLY A 560 -10.82 9.37 28.06
CA GLY A 560 -11.82 9.43 29.13
C GLY A 560 -11.17 8.94 30.41
N THR A 561 -10.90 9.85 31.35
CA THR A 561 -10.70 9.49 32.74
C THR A 561 -11.99 8.81 33.21
N SER A 562 -11.91 7.53 33.56
CA SER A 562 -12.98 6.84 34.27
C SER A 562 -13.17 7.54 35.61
N GLU A 563 -14.12 8.47 35.69
CA GLU A 563 -14.69 8.88 36.95
C GLU A 563 -15.77 7.85 37.32
N ASN A 564 -15.66 7.39 38.55
CA ASN A 564 -16.24 6.18 39.09
C ASN A 564 -17.78 6.17 39.00
N ASN A 565 -18.30 5.07 38.49
CA ASN A 565 -19.63 4.58 38.85
C ASN A 565 -19.56 4.11 40.32
N GLU A 566 -19.96 4.96 41.26
CA GLU A 566 -20.43 4.49 42.57
C GLU A 566 -21.95 4.64 42.63
N ALA A 567 -22.59 3.49 42.60
CA ALA A 567 -23.98 3.30 42.99
C ALA A 567 -24.12 3.45 44.50
N LYS A 568 -25.05 4.30 44.97
CA LYS A 568 -25.71 4.31 46.29
C LYS A 568 -27.02 5.09 46.08
N GLU A 569 -28.21 4.48 46.05
CA GLU A 569 -28.96 3.82 47.13
C GLU A 569 -28.94 4.56 48.48
N ASN A 570 -30.09 5.20 48.76
CA ASN A 570 -30.88 5.25 50.00
C ASN A 570 -30.23 5.67 51.33
N GLN A 571 -30.71 6.81 51.87
CA GLN A 571 -31.26 7.02 53.24
C GLN A 571 -31.35 8.56 53.47
N SER A 572 -32.55 9.15 53.49
CA SER A 572 -33.37 9.37 54.69
C SER A 572 -32.59 9.96 55.87
N ASP A 573 -32.65 11.28 56.04
CA ASP A 573 -33.41 11.90 57.13
C ASP A 573 -33.05 13.38 57.30
N PHE A 574 -34.06 14.09 57.82
CA PHE A 574 -33.95 15.27 58.67
C PHE A 574 -34.22 16.65 58.07
N ASN A 575 -35.53 16.93 58.03
CA ASN A 575 -36.22 18.20 58.27
C ASN A 575 -35.41 19.34 58.90
N LEU A 576 -35.55 20.53 58.33
CA LEU A 576 -35.73 21.73 59.15
C LEU A 576 -36.74 22.68 58.54
N SER A 577 -37.80 22.83 59.33
CA SER A 577 -38.93 23.73 59.22
C SER A 577 -38.52 25.21 59.21
N ALA A 578 -39.07 25.96 58.26
CA ALA A 578 -39.36 27.37 58.44
C ALA A 578 -40.79 27.62 57.95
N SER A 579 -41.70 27.49 58.90
CA SER A 579 -43.06 28.01 58.97
C SER A 579 -43.19 29.42 58.40
N GLY A 580 -44.22 29.65 57.57
CA GLY A 580 -44.57 31.01 57.16
C GLY A 580 -45.62 31.12 56.07
N SER A 581 -46.87 30.77 56.41
CA SER A 581 -48.13 31.35 55.90
C SER A 581 -48.41 31.45 54.40
N GLY A 582 -49.48 30.79 53.95
CA GLY A 582 -50.17 31.17 52.70
C GLY A 582 -50.97 30.02 52.10
N LEU A 583 -52.19 29.84 52.58
CA LEU A 583 -53.25 29.09 51.89
C LEU A 583 -53.50 29.73 50.51
N ASP A 584 -53.40 28.97 49.43
CA ASP A 584 -54.41 29.04 48.36
C ASP A 584 -54.37 27.75 47.51
N GLU A 585 -55.55 27.16 47.33
CA GLU A 585 -55.79 26.01 46.47
C GLU A 585 -55.85 26.46 45.01
N GLY A 586 -55.20 25.75 44.08
CA GLY A 586 -55.38 26.01 42.65
C GLY A 586 -54.30 25.46 41.73
N SER A 587 -54.52 24.25 41.26
CA SER A 587 -54.19 23.67 39.93
C SER A 587 -53.12 24.32 39.02
N ASP A 588 -52.22 23.44 38.57
CA ASP A 588 -51.62 23.35 37.23
C ASP A 588 -50.84 24.54 36.64
N ASP A 589 -49.50 24.50 36.77
CA ASP A 589 -48.58 24.69 35.63
C ASP A 589 -47.14 24.27 35.98
N PHE A 590 -46.84 23.01 35.64
CA PHE A 590 -45.59 22.30 35.88
C PHE A 590 -44.60 22.55 34.72
N LEU A 591 -43.64 23.45 34.94
CA LEU A 591 -42.27 23.51 34.37
C LEU A 591 -41.88 24.84 33.70
N LYS A 592 -41.09 25.63 34.43
CA LYS A 592 -40.03 26.46 33.83
C LYS A 592 -38.75 26.36 34.66
N ILE A 593 -37.80 25.58 34.17
CA ILE A 593 -36.49 25.34 34.80
C ILE A 593 -35.56 26.51 34.45
N ILE A 594 -35.26 27.38 35.42
CA ILE A 594 -34.20 28.39 35.31
C ILE A 594 -32.98 27.89 36.09
N ARG A 595 -31.90 27.60 35.35
CA ARG A 595 -30.60 27.18 35.89
C ARG A 595 -29.84 28.41 36.40
N LYS A 596 -29.54 28.44 37.70
CA LYS A 596 -28.50 29.34 38.25
C LYS A 596 -27.48 28.51 39.02
N ASN A 597 -26.23 28.61 38.58
CA ASN A 597 -25.07 27.97 39.18
C ASN A 597 -24.74 28.67 40.51
N VAL A 598 -24.70 27.91 41.60
CA VAL A 598 -24.24 28.39 42.91
C VAL A 598 -23.09 27.49 43.36
N PHE A 599 -21.95 27.61 42.69
CA PHE A 599 -20.67 27.25 43.28
C PHE A 599 -20.18 28.46 44.07
N ASN A 600 -20.00 28.25 45.38
CA ASN A 600 -19.28 29.05 46.38
C ASN A 600 -20.14 29.59 47.52
N ILE A 601 -20.41 28.75 48.51
CA ILE A 601 -20.42 29.16 49.92
C ILE A 601 -19.98 27.93 50.72
N PHE A 602 -18.75 27.89 51.23
CA PHE A 602 -18.46 27.71 52.66
C PHE A 602 -16.94 27.61 52.91
N PRO A 603 -16.41 28.30 53.94
CA PRO A 603 -14.99 28.55 54.14
C PRO A 603 -14.32 27.57 55.11
N ASP A 604 -13.02 27.40 54.89
CA ASP A 604 -11.91 27.26 55.85
C ASP A 604 -12.18 26.61 57.22
N LYS A 605 -11.64 25.39 57.40
CA LYS A 605 -10.63 25.03 58.43
C LYS A 605 -10.48 23.50 58.51
N ILE A 606 -9.25 23.01 58.34
CA ILE A 606 -8.46 22.25 59.33
C ILE A 606 -7.05 22.05 58.75
N ALA A 607 -6.08 22.28 59.62
CA ALA A 607 -4.66 22.36 59.39
C ALA A 607 -3.95 20.99 59.37
N GLU A 608 -2.73 21.04 58.81
CA GLU A 608 -1.55 20.19 59.06
C GLU A 608 -1.61 18.69 58.71
N MET A 609 -0.89 18.29 57.65
CA MET A 609 0.40 17.59 57.74
C MET A 609 1.16 17.68 56.39
N PRO A 610 2.51 17.67 56.37
CA PRO A 610 3.30 17.94 55.17
C PRO A 610 3.73 16.64 54.45
N GLU A 611 3.41 16.50 53.17
CA GLU A 611 4.03 15.48 52.30
C GLU A 611 4.36 16.05 50.91
N GLU A 612 5.67 16.06 50.66
CA GLU A 612 6.45 15.96 49.42
C GLU A 612 5.93 16.52 48.08
N THR A 613 6.81 17.32 47.50
CA THR A 613 6.76 17.94 46.17
C THR A 613 6.71 16.90 45.04
N LYS A 614 5.50 16.47 44.66
CA LYS A 614 5.27 15.76 43.39
C LYS A 614 5.55 16.72 42.24
N ARG A 615 6.70 16.50 41.59
CA ARG A 615 7.11 17.13 40.33
C ARG A 615 5.96 17.09 39.32
N GLU A 616 5.44 18.25 38.94
CA GLU A 616 4.46 18.40 37.88
C GLU A 616 5.04 17.85 36.57
N SER A 617 4.49 16.72 36.11
CA SER A 617 4.79 16.19 34.78
C SER A 617 4.37 17.22 33.72
N ARG A 618 5.37 17.79 33.05
CA ARG A 618 5.19 18.75 31.95
C ARG A 618 4.43 18.07 30.80
N LYS A 619 3.13 18.34 30.69
CA LYS A 619 2.33 17.97 29.51
C LYS A 619 2.87 18.75 28.28
N PRO A 620 3.04 18.11 27.11
CA PRO A 620 3.52 18.79 25.91
C PRO A 620 2.51 19.87 25.47
N VAL A 621 3.01 21.09 25.30
CA VAL A 621 2.22 22.27 24.97
C VAL A 621 1.84 22.23 23.50
N THR A 622 0.54 22.12 23.20
CA THR A 622 0.02 22.16 21.83
C THR A 622 0.23 23.54 21.18
N ARG A 623 0.36 23.57 19.85
CA ARG A 623 0.57 24.79 19.04
C ARG A 623 -0.47 25.89 19.35
N HIS A 624 -1.71 25.51 19.68
CA HIS A 624 -2.77 26.42 20.12
C HIS A 624 -2.50 27.08 21.49
N ALA A 625 -1.92 26.35 22.44
CA ALA A 625 -1.57 26.90 23.75
C ALA A 625 -0.39 27.88 23.64
N LEU A 626 0.58 27.62 22.75
CA LEU A 626 1.63 28.59 22.39
C LEU A 626 1.05 29.85 21.74
N ALA A 627 0.14 29.70 20.77
CA ALA A 627 -0.53 30.83 20.13
C ALA A 627 -1.31 31.69 21.14
N ARG A 628 -2.06 31.07 22.08
CA ARG A 628 -2.72 31.79 23.18
C ARG A 628 -1.73 32.49 24.11
N LYS A 629 -0.57 31.89 24.39
CA LYS A 629 0.48 32.52 25.22
C LYS A 629 1.11 33.73 24.52
N ILE A 630 1.31 33.67 23.20
CA ILE A 630 1.82 34.79 22.39
C ILE A 630 0.81 35.94 22.38
N LEU A 631 -0.47 35.65 22.16
CA LEU A 631 -1.54 36.65 22.21
C LEU A 631 -1.69 37.25 23.62
N LYS A 632 -1.65 36.43 24.68
CA LYS A 632 -1.77 36.90 26.07
C LYS A 632 -0.55 37.72 26.53
N LYS A 633 0.62 37.53 25.92
CA LYS A 633 1.82 38.34 26.19
C LYS A 633 1.88 39.64 25.37
N GLY A 634 0.90 39.93 24.51
CA GLY A 634 0.80 41.22 23.83
C GLY A 634 2.04 41.64 23.05
N VAL A 635 2.83 40.68 22.54
CA VAL A 635 4.07 40.98 21.81
C VAL A 635 3.68 41.50 20.42
N LYS A 636 3.73 42.82 20.24
CA LYS A 636 3.59 43.47 18.93
C LYS A 636 4.76 43.06 18.04
N LEU A 637 4.53 42.11 17.13
CA LEU A 637 5.48 41.76 16.07
C LEU A 637 5.41 42.87 14.99
N GLY A 638 6.55 43.51 14.70
CA GLY A 638 6.72 44.30 13.48
C GLY A 638 6.55 45.83 13.57
N VAL A 639 6.79 46.47 14.72
CA VAL A 639 6.90 47.94 14.73
C VAL A 639 8.31 48.34 14.31
N LYS A 640 8.47 48.77 13.05
CA LYS A 640 9.70 49.40 12.56
C LYS A 640 9.76 50.83 13.11
N LYS A 641 10.46 51.04 14.22
CA LYS A 641 10.72 52.36 14.80
C LYS A 641 11.93 52.99 14.11
N VAL A 642 11.78 54.18 13.55
CA VAL A 642 12.89 54.98 12.99
C VAL A 642 13.12 56.15 13.94
N PHE A 643 14.38 56.31 14.37
CA PHE A 643 14.83 57.34 15.30
C PHE A 643 15.64 58.40 14.53
N THR A 644 15.53 59.67 14.91
CA THR A 644 16.47 60.72 14.46
C THR A 644 17.80 60.66 15.23
N ASP A 645 18.84 61.33 14.72
CA ASP A 645 20.20 61.34 15.29
C ASP A 645 20.27 61.90 16.73
N ASP A 646 19.22 62.59 17.18
CA ASP A 646 19.08 63.10 18.56
C ASP A 646 18.14 62.24 19.44
N GLY A 647 17.79 61.03 19.00
CA GLY A 647 17.18 59.99 19.85
C GLY A 647 15.67 60.09 20.11
N MET A 648 14.89 60.82 19.31
CA MET A 648 13.42 60.86 19.42
C MET A 648 12.70 60.09 18.28
N GLU A 649 11.56 59.46 18.61
CA GLU A 649 10.75 58.60 17.72
C GLU A 649 9.87 59.46 16.78
N ILE A 650 10.05 59.35 15.45
CA ILE A 650 9.25 60.08 14.46
C ILE A 650 7.89 59.38 14.30
N VAL A 651 6.82 60.02 14.75
CA VAL A 651 5.43 59.57 14.52
C VAL A 651 4.95 60.16 13.19
N GLU A 652 4.99 59.36 12.11
CA GLU A 652 4.44 59.77 10.81
C GLU A 652 2.90 59.79 10.85
N ASN A 653 2.33 60.93 11.23
CA ASN A 653 0.90 61.23 11.13
C ASN A 653 0.53 61.55 9.67
N LYS A 654 -0.03 60.59 8.94
CA LYS A 654 -0.81 60.86 7.71
C LYS A 654 -2.26 61.21 8.07
N LEU A 655 -2.50 62.52 8.20
CA LEU A 655 -3.68 63.32 7.84
C LEU A 655 -4.53 62.69 6.69
N PHE A 656 -5.87 62.73 6.55
CA PHE A 656 -7.02 63.61 6.94
C PHE A 656 -8.34 62.92 6.42
N PRO A 657 -9.59 63.44 6.58
CA PRO A 657 -10.04 64.66 7.26
C PRO A 657 -11.16 64.48 8.31
N ALA A 658 -11.23 65.47 9.18
CA ALA A 658 -12.13 65.61 10.30
C ALA A 658 -13.55 66.08 9.91
N THR A 659 -14.55 65.48 10.53
CA THR A 659 -15.78 66.16 10.95
C THR A 659 -15.66 66.46 12.44
N VAL A 660 -15.77 67.75 12.76
CA VAL A 660 -15.51 68.38 14.06
C VAL A 660 -16.66 68.14 15.04
N SER A 661 -16.34 67.79 16.29
CA SER A 661 -16.92 68.39 17.52
C SER A 661 -16.19 67.85 18.76
N ASN A 662 -15.44 68.75 19.38
CA ASN A 662 -14.97 68.86 20.77
C ASN A 662 -15.46 67.79 21.77
N ASP A 663 -14.54 67.07 22.41
CA ASP A 663 -14.13 67.29 23.80
C ASP A 663 -13.12 66.21 24.23
N ASP A 664 -12.09 66.66 24.95
CA ASP A 664 -10.98 65.87 25.44
C ASP A 664 -11.42 64.86 26.51
N GLU A 665 -11.84 63.66 26.11
CA GLU A 665 -11.78 62.49 26.98
C GLU A 665 -11.20 61.30 26.22
N LEU A 666 -10.14 60.77 26.82
CA LEU A 666 -9.38 59.57 26.49
C LEU A 666 -10.33 58.40 26.13
N VAL A 667 -10.68 58.27 24.84
CA VAL A 667 -11.56 57.20 24.35
C VAL A 667 -10.82 55.87 24.48
N GLY A 668 -11.02 55.21 25.62
CA GLY A 668 -10.67 53.82 25.80
C GLY A 668 -11.35 53.01 24.70
N LEU A 669 -10.59 52.12 24.05
CA LEU A 669 -11.10 51.16 23.07
C LEU A 669 -12.32 50.45 23.67
N ASP A 670 -13.51 50.77 23.17
CA ASP A 670 -14.75 50.17 23.65
C ASP A 670 -14.70 48.65 23.39
N VAL A 671 -14.59 47.89 24.48
CA VAL A 671 -14.52 46.43 24.46
C VAL A 671 -15.77 45.84 23.79
N ASP A 672 -16.90 46.54 23.87
CA ASP A 672 -18.15 46.10 23.25
C ASP A 672 -18.13 46.29 21.74
N GLU A 673 -17.51 47.34 21.23
CA GLU A 673 -17.32 47.55 19.79
C GLU A 673 -16.37 46.50 19.18
N ALA A 674 -15.28 46.18 19.88
CA ALA A 674 -14.38 45.11 19.49
C ALA A 674 -15.07 43.72 19.46
N ARG A 675 -15.97 43.44 20.43
CA ARG A 675 -16.78 42.20 20.41
C ARG A 675 -17.74 42.18 19.23
N ARG A 676 -18.42 43.29 18.93
CA ARG A 676 -19.33 43.40 17.77
C ARG A 676 -18.58 43.16 16.46
N GLN A 677 -17.40 43.74 16.30
CA GLN A 677 -16.54 43.51 15.13
C GLN A 677 -16.12 42.03 15.02
N MET A 678 -15.73 41.38 16.13
CA MET A 678 -15.33 39.97 16.09
C MET A 678 -16.50 39.04 15.69
N VAL A 679 -17.72 39.33 16.17
CA VAL A 679 -18.93 38.58 15.79
C VAL A 679 -19.26 38.78 14.32
N GLN A 680 -19.11 40.00 13.79
CA GLN A 680 -19.33 40.29 12.37
C GLN A 680 -18.29 39.58 11.49
N ILE A 681 -17.01 39.56 11.88
CA ILE A 681 -15.95 38.83 11.17
C ILE A 681 -16.24 37.32 11.15
N ASP A 682 -16.63 36.73 12.29
CA ASP A 682 -16.99 35.30 12.35
C ASP A 682 -18.21 34.95 11.47
N GLN A 683 -19.18 35.86 11.36
CA GLN A 683 -20.31 35.70 10.44
C GLN A 683 -19.85 35.77 8.97
N ILE A 684 -18.97 36.70 8.62
CA ILE A 684 -18.40 36.82 7.27
C ILE A 684 -17.57 35.58 6.94
N ASP A 685 -16.71 35.10 7.83
CA ASP A 685 -15.89 33.90 7.64
C ASP A 685 -16.73 32.64 7.43
N LYS A 686 -17.85 32.50 8.15
CA LYS A 686 -18.82 31.43 7.92
C LYS A 686 -19.47 31.53 6.54
N MET A 687 -19.75 32.73 6.05
CA MET A 687 -20.31 32.96 4.72
C MET A 687 -19.28 32.66 3.62
N THR A 688 -18.06 33.17 3.73
CA THR A 688 -16.98 32.93 2.76
C THR A 688 -16.60 31.44 2.70
N TYR A 689 -16.58 30.74 3.84
CA TYR A 689 -16.35 29.29 3.88
C TYR A 689 -17.46 28.52 3.16
N LYS A 690 -18.74 28.90 3.36
CA LYS A 690 -19.88 28.30 2.65
C LYS A 690 -19.83 28.58 1.15
N GLU A 691 -19.45 29.78 0.72
CA GLU A 691 -19.28 30.13 -0.69
C GLU A 691 -18.13 29.35 -1.34
N LYS A 692 -16.98 29.24 -0.66
CA LYS A 692 -15.85 28.41 -1.09
C LYS A 692 -16.24 26.94 -1.25
N GLN A 693 -17.05 26.40 -0.33
CA GLN A 693 -17.62 25.05 -0.49
C GLN A 693 -18.58 24.94 -1.69
N LYS A 694 -19.44 25.93 -1.93
CA LYS A 694 -20.34 25.96 -3.10
C LYS A 694 -19.56 26.00 -4.41
N MET A 695 -18.52 26.83 -4.50
CA MET A 695 -17.63 26.93 -5.66
C MET A 695 -16.89 25.62 -5.89
N TRP A 696 -16.38 24.97 -4.83
CA TRP A 696 -15.73 23.67 -4.93
C TRP A 696 -16.69 22.57 -5.42
N ARG A 697 -17.94 22.57 -4.95
CA ARG A 697 -18.99 21.66 -5.43
C ARG A 697 -19.37 21.92 -6.89
N LYS A 698 -19.48 23.18 -7.32
CA LYS A 698 -19.76 23.57 -8.71
C LYS A 698 -18.64 23.08 -9.63
N LYS A 699 -17.37 23.35 -9.27
CA LYS A 699 -16.19 22.90 -10.01
C LYS A 699 -16.09 21.37 -10.09
N LYS A 700 -16.45 20.63 -9.04
CA LYS A 700 -16.52 19.16 -9.07
C LYS A 700 -17.60 18.66 -10.04
N LYS A 701 -18.80 19.26 -10.02
CA LYS A 701 -19.89 18.91 -10.95
C LYS A 701 -19.55 19.21 -12.39
N GLU A 702 -18.88 20.33 -12.66
CA GLU A 702 -18.42 20.72 -13.99
C GLU A 702 -17.38 19.73 -14.53
N LYS A 703 -16.36 19.39 -13.74
CA LYS A 703 -15.40 18.32 -14.08
C LYS A 703 -16.07 16.98 -14.37
N GLN A 704 -17.15 16.65 -13.65
CA GLN A 704 -17.91 15.42 -13.88
C GLN A 704 -18.74 15.49 -15.17
N LYS A 705 -19.37 16.63 -15.46
CA LYS A 705 -20.07 16.88 -16.73
C LYS A 705 -19.12 16.85 -17.92
N ASP A 706 -17.92 17.41 -17.81
CA ASP A 706 -16.92 17.38 -18.88
C ASP A 706 -16.42 15.96 -19.14
N LYS A 707 -16.27 15.14 -18.08
CA LYS A 707 -15.98 13.70 -18.23
C LYS A 707 -17.11 12.99 -18.98
N ILE A 708 -18.36 13.25 -18.61
CA ILE A 708 -19.54 12.65 -19.27
C ILE A 708 -19.65 13.12 -20.72
N LYS A 709 -19.48 14.41 -21.02
CA LYS A 709 -19.47 14.93 -22.40
C LYS A 709 -18.35 14.34 -23.22
N LYS A 710 -17.14 14.16 -22.66
CA LYS A 710 -16.04 13.49 -23.35
C LYS A 710 -16.32 12.01 -23.62
N LEU A 711 -17.06 11.34 -22.75
CA LEU A 711 -17.54 9.97 -22.96
C LEU A 711 -18.63 9.93 -24.04
N GLN A 712 -19.61 10.82 -23.99
CA GLN A 712 -20.69 10.92 -24.99
C GLN A 712 -20.17 11.30 -26.38
N ASN A 713 -19.20 12.23 -26.47
CA ASN A 713 -18.56 12.59 -27.74
C ASN A 713 -17.68 11.46 -28.31
N LYS A 714 -17.29 10.47 -27.49
CA LYS A 714 -16.61 9.26 -27.96
C LYS A 714 -17.57 8.19 -28.46
N GLU A 715 -18.83 8.20 -28.02
CA GLU A 715 -19.84 7.21 -28.41
C GLU A 715 -20.81 7.71 -29.51
N GLY A 716 -20.84 9.02 -29.80
CA GLY A 716 -21.64 9.61 -30.88
C GLY A 716 -20.81 9.98 -32.10
N GLY A 717 -20.86 9.15 -33.14
CA GLY A 717 -20.32 9.47 -34.46
C GLY A 717 -21.04 10.66 -35.13
N ALA A 718 -20.23 11.54 -35.72
CA ALA A 718 -20.50 12.45 -36.84
C ALA A 718 -21.92 13.08 -36.95
N ILE A 719 -22.06 14.29 -36.41
CA ILE A 719 -22.79 15.37 -37.10
C ILE A 719 -21.90 16.62 -37.07
N LEU A 720 -21.31 16.90 -38.22
CA LEU A 720 -20.79 18.21 -38.59
C LEU A 720 -21.98 19.17 -38.67
N ASP A 721 -21.98 20.22 -37.86
CA ASP A 721 -22.75 21.43 -38.15
C ASP A 721 -21.79 22.62 -38.20
N LEU A 722 -21.50 23.02 -39.44
CA LEU A 722 -20.78 24.22 -39.82
C LEU A 722 -21.80 25.35 -39.92
N GLY A 723 -21.74 26.34 -39.02
CA GLY A 723 -22.34 27.64 -39.28
C GLY A 723 -23.21 28.18 -38.15
N ALA A 724 -22.60 28.97 -37.27
CA ALA A 724 -23.27 30.14 -36.72
C ALA A 724 -22.19 31.16 -36.36
N GLU A 725 -21.97 32.08 -37.30
CA GLU A 725 -21.26 33.32 -37.04
C GLU A 725 -22.02 34.14 -35.99
N GLY A 726 -21.30 34.61 -34.99
CA GLY A 726 -21.79 35.50 -33.95
C GLY A 726 -20.61 36.25 -33.36
N SER A 727 -20.41 37.46 -33.87
CA SER A 727 -19.41 38.45 -33.51
C SER A 727 -19.37 38.77 -32.01
N GLY A 728 -18.18 39.03 -31.49
CA GLY A 728 -17.98 39.51 -30.12
C GLY A 728 -16.52 39.46 -29.70
N SER A 729 -15.74 40.42 -30.19
CA SER A 729 -14.41 40.79 -29.67
C SER A 729 -14.49 41.12 -28.17
N ASP A 730 -13.70 40.44 -27.36
CA ASP A 730 -13.09 41.03 -26.16
C ASP A 730 -11.79 40.28 -25.87
N ASP A 731 -10.68 41.01 -25.90
CA ASP A 731 -9.33 40.54 -25.71
C ASP A 731 -9.14 40.06 -24.26
N GLY A 732 -9.56 38.83 -23.98
CA GLY A 732 -9.25 38.13 -22.75
C GLY A 732 -7.82 37.61 -22.80
N GLU A 733 -6.86 38.44 -22.38
CA GLU A 733 -5.51 38.00 -22.01
C GLU A 733 -5.60 36.71 -21.18
N ALA A 734 -4.90 35.67 -21.62
CA ALA A 734 -4.90 34.38 -20.94
C ALA A 734 -4.36 34.55 -19.52
N ASP A 735 -5.13 34.14 -18.52
CA ASP A 735 -4.73 34.17 -17.11
C ASP A 735 -3.52 33.24 -16.87
N LEU A 736 -2.32 33.81 -16.96
CA LEU A 736 -1.05 33.13 -16.75
C LEU A 736 -0.68 33.00 -15.26
N SER A 737 -1.59 33.31 -14.32
CA SER A 737 -1.34 33.22 -12.86
C SER A 737 -1.06 31.79 -12.35
N TRP A 738 -1.26 30.76 -13.18
CA TRP A 738 -0.93 29.37 -12.84
C TRP A 738 0.55 28.99 -13.12
N LEU A 739 1.27 29.78 -13.91
CA LEU A 739 2.68 29.51 -14.22
C LEU A 739 3.57 29.85 -13.01
N PRO A 740 4.45 28.93 -12.54
CA PRO A 740 5.39 29.24 -11.47
C PRO A 740 6.34 30.38 -11.87
N ASP A 741 6.34 31.45 -11.08
CA ASP A 741 7.13 32.66 -11.32
C ASP A 741 8.65 32.37 -11.27
N PRO A 742 9.42 32.59 -12.35
CA PRO A 742 10.83 32.18 -12.44
C PRO A 742 11.72 32.90 -11.40
N ASP A 743 11.34 34.10 -10.96
CA ASP A 743 12.08 34.88 -9.96
C ASP A 743 11.80 34.46 -8.51
N ARG A 744 10.80 33.58 -8.28
CA ARG A 744 10.47 33.01 -6.97
C ARG A 744 10.40 31.49 -7.02
N PRO A 745 11.55 30.78 -7.12
CA PRO A 745 11.55 29.33 -6.96
C PRO A 745 10.99 28.97 -5.59
N LYS A 746 9.87 28.23 -5.57
CA LYS A 746 9.29 27.65 -4.35
C LYS A 746 10.38 26.85 -3.64
N LYS A 747 10.84 27.33 -2.50
CA LYS A 747 11.65 26.53 -1.56
C LYS A 747 10.78 25.34 -1.18
N TYR A 748 11.09 24.17 -1.71
CA TYR A 748 10.56 22.91 -1.19
C TYR A 748 10.86 22.88 0.30
N ASP A 749 9.81 22.77 1.11
CA ASP A 749 9.90 22.74 2.57
C ASP A 749 10.86 21.62 3.00
N LYS A 750 12.03 22.02 3.51
CA LYS A 750 13.05 21.09 4.04
C LYS A 750 12.59 20.35 5.29
N GLU A 751 11.44 20.67 5.87
CA GLU A 751 10.93 20.05 7.08
C GLU A 751 10.42 18.60 6.89
N TRP A 752 10.31 18.08 5.65
CA TRP A 752 9.93 16.68 5.43
C TRP A 752 11.10 15.68 5.40
N ASN A 753 12.35 16.15 5.41
CA ASN A 753 13.53 15.27 5.28
C ASN A 753 14.44 15.19 6.52
N GLU A 754 14.06 15.80 7.64
CA GLU A 754 14.79 15.69 8.90
C GLU A 754 13.88 15.07 9.96
N VAL A 755 13.65 13.74 9.84
CA VAL A 755 13.39 12.94 11.03
C VAL A 755 14.73 12.84 11.74
N GLU A 756 15.03 13.80 12.60
CA GLU A 756 16.18 13.75 13.49
C GLU A 756 16.04 12.52 14.37
N ASP A 757 16.93 11.54 14.16
CA ASP A 757 17.17 10.41 15.05
C ASP A 757 17.68 10.95 16.40
N ASN A 758 16.75 11.35 17.28
CA ASN A 758 17.01 11.75 18.66
C ASN A 758 17.38 10.54 19.55
N SER A 759 18.38 9.77 19.13
CA SER A 759 18.99 8.70 19.92
C SER A 759 20.52 8.76 19.95
N MET A 760 21.11 9.95 19.82
CA MET A 760 22.48 10.23 20.25
C MET A 760 22.59 11.72 20.55
N ASN A 761 22.16 12.16 21.75
CA ASN A 761 22.52 13.46 22.36
C ASN A 761 21.91 13.56 23.78
N GLU A 762 22.30 12.66 24.69
CA GLU A 762 22.33 12.94 26.12
C GLU A 762 23.63 12.33 26.65
N SER A 763 24.40 13.09 27.46
CA SER A 763 25.87 12.98 27.71
C SER A 763 26.70 13.42 26.49
N ASP A 764 27.52 14.46 26.48
CA ASP A 764 28.23 15.18 27.54
C ASP A 764 28.31 16.68 27.20
N LYS A 765 27.90 17.51 28.17
CA LYS A 765 28.43 18.87 28.30
C LYS A 765 29.68 18.76 29.16
N ASP A 766 30.67 19.57 28.82
CA ASP A 766 31.89 19.83 29.57
C ASP A 766 33.05 18.87 29.25
N MET A 767 33.88 19.27 28.28
CA MET A 767 35.34 19.47 28.44
C MET A 767 35.97 19.78 27.07
N ASP A 768 36.72 20.87 27.05
CA ASP A 768 37.49 21.37 25.91
C ASP A 768 38.57 20.40 25.43
N GLY A 769 38.76 20.35 24.11
CA GLY A 769 40.06 20.05 23.49
C GLY A 769 40.26 18.65 22.92
N ASN A 770 40.00 18.47 21.62
CA ASN A 770 41.05 17.96 20.72
C ASN A 770 40.69 18.19 19.24
N ALA A 771 41.59 18.85 18.52
CA ALA A 771 41.48 19.12 17.10
C ALA A 771 41.92 17.89 16.30
N ASN A 772 40.98 17.05 15.82
CA ASN A 772 41.27 16.17 14.67
C ASN A 772 40.09 15.72 13.78
N ASP A 773 38.83 16.09 14.07
CA ASP A 773 37.69 15.64 13.23
C ASP A 773 37.27 16.61 12.11
N ASN A 774 38.07 17.66 11.85
CA ASN A 774 37.75 18.67 10.83
C ASN A 774 38.17 18.29 9.38
N SER A 775 38.74 17.10 9.17
CA SER A 775 39.19 16.65 7.84
C SER A 775 38.07 16.01 7.00
N GLU A 776 37.20 15.21 7.60
CA GLU A 776 36.10 14.54 6.88
C GLU A 776 34.99 15.51 6.44
N MET A 777 34.63 16.49 7.27
CA MET A 777 33.66 17.52 6.87
C MET A 777 34.16 18.40 5.71
N LYS A 778 35.47 18.68 5.63
CA LYS A 778 36.06 19.42 4.49
C LYS A 778 36.02 18.58 3.20
N SER A 779 36.24 17.27 3.29
CA SER A 779 36.13 16.35 2.14
C SER A 779 34.71 16.31 1.56
N ILE A 780 33.69 16.20 2.41
CA ILE A 780 32.29 16.13 1.96
C ILE A 780 31.83 17.46 1.34
N ARG A 781 32.21 18.61 1.93
CA ARG A 781 31.91 19.93 1.35
C ARG A 781 32.64 20.16 0.03
N GLY A 782 33.87 19.68 -0.12
CA GLY A 782 34.63 19.72 -1.37
C GLY A 782 33.97 18.92 -2.50
N ARG A 783 33.44 17.73 -2.19
CA ARG A 783 32.70 16.90 -3.16
C ARG A 783 31.39 17.54 -3.62
N LYS A 784 30.64 18.17 -2.72
CA LYS A 784 29.39 18.88 -3.07
C LYS A 784 29.63 20.08 -3.97
N ARG A 785 30.69 20.87 -3.74
CA ARG A 785 31.07 21.99 -4.62
C ARG A 785 31.44 21.52 -6.03
N LYS A 786 32.22 20.45 -6.15
CA LYS A 786 32.58 19.89 -7.48
C LYS A 786 31.37 19.45 -8.30
N LEU A 787 30.36 18.82 -7.67
CA LEU A 787 29.17 18.39 -8.39
C LEU A 787 28.32 19.55 -8.91
N LEU A 788 28.24 20.65 -8.16
CA LEU A 788 27.53 21.87 -8.59
C LEU A 788 28.26 22.55 -9.76
N ASP A 789 29.59 22.63 -9.72
CA ASP A 789 30.39 23.21 -10.82
C ASP A 789 30.29 22.38 -12.11
N ASP A 790 30.21 21.05 -12.00
CA ASP A 790 30.05 20.14 -13.15
C ASP A 790 28.64 20.24 -13.78
N GLU A 791 27.58 20.43 -12.97
CA GLU A 791 26.23 20.70 -13.46
C GLU A 791 26.13 22.07 -14.18
N GLU A 792 26.73 23.12 -13.64
CA GLU A 792 26.78 24.43 -14.31
C GLU A 792 27.53 24.36 -15.65
N ARG A 793 28.64 23.61 -15.71
CA ARG A 793 29.35 23.37 -16.97
C ARG A 793 28.53 22.59 -18.00
N ALA A 794 27.78 21.57 -17.56
CA ALA A 794 26.91 20.80 -18.44
C ALA A 794 25.76 21.67 -19.00
N LEU A 795 25.17 22.53 -18.16
CA LEU A 795 24.15 23.49 -18.57
C LEU A 795 24.71 24.58 -19.51
N ALA A 796 25.94 25.05 -19.29
CA ALA A 796 26.59 26.00 -20.18
C ALA A 796 26.87 25.39 -21.57
N LEU A 797 27.31 24.12 -21.63
CA LEU A 797 27.53 23.41 -22.89
C LEU A 797 26.23 23.22 -23.68
N LEU A 798 25.13 22.89 -23.00
CA LEU A 798 23.81 22.75 -23.63
C LEU A 798 23.22 24.08 -24.13
N ARG A 799 23.64 25.22 -23.58
CA ARG A 799 23.23 26.55 -24.08
C ARG A 799 24.06 27.02 -25.27
N CYS A 800 25.24 26.44 -25.51
CA CYS A 800 26.11 26.80 -26.62
C CYS A 800 25.98 25.88 -27.85
N SER A 801 25.29 24.73 -27.73
CA SER A 801 24.87 23.88 -28.85
C SER A 801 23.50 24.30 -29.36
#